data_AF-A0A8K1CNC8-F1
#
_entry.id   AF-A0A8K1CNC8-F1
#
_cell.length_a   1.000
_cell.length_b   1.000
_cell.length_c   1.000
_cell.angle_alpha   90.00
_cell.angle_beta   90.00
_cell.angle_gamma   90.00
#
_symmetry.space_group_name_H-M   'P 1'
#
loop_
_entity.id
_entity.type
_entity.pdbx_description
1 polymer ?
#
loop_
_entity_poly.entity_id
_entity_poly.type
_entity_poly.pdbx_seq_one_letter_code
_entity_poly.pdbx_strand_id
1 'polypeptide(L)'
;MTARSVLLGTVLVVCATLCQGAYWLEDIAHSGVAPYHANGEAYQVFRNVKDFGAKGDGVTDDTEAINAAISSGDRCALGCDSSTTTPALVYFPSGTYIVSKPIIAYYFSQLVGDATNKPVLKAAANFQGMAVVDSDPYNGAANWYYNTNNFYRAVRNFVIDLRDTPSGTGIHWQVAQASQLQNVVFEMGTTQSQGIFMDNGSGGFMSDLTFNGGKIGAFLGNQQFTSRNLVFNGCKTAIIMNWNWAWTFKSLSISDCDVGIDMRQAGVGSVLIMDSSITNTPTGMIVSSSVNETALAAGTLTIDNLVTKNVLTIVASSDGKALKAGSAGDLTVAGWAKGRSIDFTTGRAAETTVKADFDPFQKPAALLKDGVLFERSRPLYEDLSASSFVSARAAGAKGDGKTDDTAALQKLLDDNANSDKVVFIDHGFYKITKTLTIKPGTRITGEVWANLVASGDFFNDATNPQPLLRVGEAGDTGVIELSDLALMTEGPAAGAILIEWNNADPVDQQGVSGMWEVHARVGGSAGSNLQMDKCAKNPTGPSTPKPECMAAFMLMRVGKTGSVYMENNWLWTSDHELDVKPYTQVTLFSGRGFWSESVEGPIWMYGTASEHNVLYQYQFTNTKNVFMGHIQTETPYYQSHPGIEVPFDVNPDYNDPSIECASGDSACAKSWGVRVHNSKDILIAGAGLYSFFENWSQDCLKSSPQTCQTRMTSIEGGSSNVVMYNMNTVGTTNMLTVDSVDAGAQSVNTGNSFAHTAAVIKATSGATPADPASSSAPSPTPSPSATSNPGAPTPSTTDSMPSSTPTMAPSPTSSTPSDPTAPSPASTSPRPVPAPVAPTPAPSTPTTPTAEQTSPSTPAVTTPAPSSHCNSSK
;
A
#
# COMPACT_ATOMS: atom_id res chain seq x y z
N MET A 1 -53.19 -50.59 -13.57
CA MET A 1 -54.47 -49.97 -14.01
C MET A 1 -54.41 -48.49 -13.63
N THR A 2 -54.13 -47.64 -14.63
CA THR A 2 -54.96 -46.48 -15.10
C THR A 2 -54.92 -45.26 -14.16
N ALA A 3 -54.20 -44.17 -14.44
CA ALA A 3 -54.27 -43.18 -15.54
C ALA A 3 -55.22 -41.98 -15.27
N ARG A 4 -54.58 -40.79 -15.17
CA ARG A 4 -54.98 -39.43 -15.58
C ARG A 4 -56.15 -38.71 -14.88
N SER A 5 -55.86 -37.51 -14.37
CA SER A 5 -56.43 -36.26 -14.90
C SER A 5 -55.58 -35.04 -14.49
N VAL A 6 -55.20 -34.27 -15.51
CA VAL A 6 -54.56 -32.95 -15.49
C VAL A 6 -55.67 -31.90 -15.49
N LEU A 7 -55.56 -30.79 -14.74
CA LEU A 7 -55.79 -29.42 -15.25
C LEU A 7 -55.73 -28.36 -14.13
N LEU A 8 -54.96 -27.31 -14.43
CA LEU A 8 -55.14 -25.88 -14.12
C LEU A 8 -55.01 -25.37 -12.67
N GLY A 9 -53.91 -24.65 -12.44
CA GLY A 9 -53.73 -23.65 -11.40
C GLY A 9 -52.61 -22.69 -11.78
N THR A 10 -52.88 -21.78 -12.71
CA THR A 10 -51.94 -20.76 -13.19
C THR A 10 -51.84 -19.61 -12.19
N VAL A 11 -50.62 -19.39 -11.70
CA VAL A 11 -49.94 -18.11 -11.39
C VAL A 11 -50.72 -17.04 -10.60
N LEU A 12 -50.26 -16.80 -9.37
CA LEU A 12 -50.04 -15.44 -8.86
C LEU A 12 -48.82 -15.44 -7.92
N VAL A 13 -47.62 -15.63 -8.50
CA VAL A 13 -46.40 -15.18 -7.83
C VAL A 13 -46.34 -13.68 -8.12
N VAL A 14 -46.81 -12.88 -7.16
CA VAL A 14 -46.44 -11.46 -7.12
C VAL A 14 -44.94 -11.45 -6.91
N CYS A 15 -44.21 -11.20 -8.00
CA CYS A 15 -42.84 -10.74 -7.92
C CYS A 15 -42.95 -9.36 -7.25
N ALA A 16 -42.84 -9.33 -5.91
CA ALA A 16 -42.47 -8.11 -5.24
C ALA A 16 -41.04 -7.85 -5.69
N THR A 17 -40.89 -7.13 -6.81
CA THR A 17 -39.73 -6.26 -7.00
C THR A 17 -39.75 -5.37 -5.77
N LEU A 18 -39.02 -5.76 -4.73
CA LEU A 18 -38.62 -4.82 -3.71
C LEU A 18 -37.95 -3.70 -4.50
N CYS A 19 -38.56 -2.52 -4.51
CA CYS A 19 -37.83 -1.30 -4.81
C CYS A 19 -36.72 -1.27 -3.75
N GLN A 20 -35.56 -1.84 -4.09
CA GLN A 20 -34.37 -1.65 -3.29
C GLN A 20 -34.15 -0.14 -3.30
N GLY A 21 -34.09 0.45 -2.11
CA GLY A 21 -33.77 1.88 -1.99
C GLY A 21 -32.44 2.17 -2.66
N ALA A 22 -32.18 3.43 -2.97
CA ALA A 22 -30.87 3.83 -3.46
C ALA A 22 -29.79 3.42 -2.46
N TYR A 23 -28.56 3.21 -2.95
CA TYR A 23 -27.42 2.98 -2.07
C TYR A 23 -27.33 4.11 -1.04
N TRP A 24 -27.04 3.80 0.24
CA TRP A 24 -27.14 4.76 1.34
C TRP A 24 -26.40 6.08 1.11
N LEU A 25 -25.30 6.04 0.35
CA LEU A 25 -24.49 7.21 0.02
C LEU A 25 -25.21 8.20 -0.92
N GLU A 26 -26.23 7.77 -1.66
CA GLU A 26 -27.07 8.67 -2.47
C GLU A 26 -28.02 9.49 -1.59
N ASP A 27 -28.57 8.86 -0.55
CA ASP A 27 -29.69 9.39 0.24
C ASP A 27 -29.26 10.03 1.58
N ILE A 28 -28.04 9.76 2.06
CA ILE A 28 -27.55 10.35 3.30
C ILE A 28 -27.44 11.88 3.18
N ALA A 29 -27.70 12.60 4.26
CA ALA A 29 -27.52 14.04 4.26
C ALA A 29 -26.03 14.39 4.12
N HIS A 30 -25.66 15.03 3.00
CA HIS A 30 -24.29 15.46 2.75
C HIS A 30 -23.99 16.78 3.44
N SER A 31 -23.27 16.71 4.56
CA SER A 31 -22.90 17.86 5.37
C SER A 31 -21.39 18.13 5.40
N GLY A 32 -20.59 17.48 4.56
CA GLY A 32 -19.14 17.70 4.52
C GLY A 32 -18.73 19.16 4.25
N VAL A 33 -17.64 19.60 4.88
CA VAL A 33 -17.06 20.96 4.75
C VAL A 33 -15.55 20.90 4.52
N ALA A 34 -15.01 21.83 3.74
CA ALA A 34 -13.57 21.97 3.51
C ALA A 34 -13.05 23.28 4.12
N PRO A 35 -12.79 23.36 5.44
CA PRO A 35 -12.56 24.62 6.16
C PRO A 35 -11.28 25.37 5.73
N TYR A 36 -10.30 24.66 5.17
CA TYR A 36 -9.06 25.25 4.65
C TYR A 36 -9.10 25.58 3.15
N HIS A 37 -10.23 25.33 2.49
CA HIS A 37 -10.47 25.83 1.14
C HIS A 37 -10.80 27.34 1.17
N ALA A 38 -10.51 28.07 0.08
CA ALA A 38 -10.81 29.51 0.00
C ALA A 38 -12.32 29.83 0.15
N ASN A 39 -13.19 28.93 -0.31
CA ASN A 39 -14.65 29.03 -0.15
C ASN A 39 -15.16 28.42 1.18
N GLY A 40 -14.28 27.88 2.02
CA GLY A 40 -14.63 27.31 3.33
C GLY A 40 -15.80 26.33 3.28
N GLU A 41 -16.79 26.54 4.16
CA GLU A 41 -18.00 25.70 4.26
C GLU A 41 -18.89 25.74 3.00
N ALA A 42 -18.73 26.73 2.12
CA ALA A 42 -19.50 26.80 0.86
C ALA A 42 -18.92 25.91 -0.24
N TYR A 43 -17.73 25.33 -0.05
CA TYR A 43 -17.17 24.35 -0.97
C TYR A 43 -17.96 23.04 -0.90
N GLN A 44 -18.46 22.59 -2.04
CA GLN A 44 -19.22 21.35 -2.16
C GLN A 44 -18.27 20.15 -2.15
N VAL A 45 -18.34 19.26 -1.16
CA VAL A 45 -17.50 18.03 -1.10
C VAL A 45 -18.13 16.88 -1.90
N PHE A 46 -19.42 16.63 -1.68
CA PHE A 46 -20.17 15.60 -2.40
C PHE A 46 -20.78 16.16 -3.69
N ARG A 47 -20.59 15.47 -4.81
CA ARG A 47 -21.22 15.79 -6.10
C ARG A 47 -21.91 14.57 -6.67
N ASN A 48 -23.21 14.63 -6.89
CA ASN A 48 -23.91 13.66 -7.73
C ASN A 48 -23.79 14.10 -9.20
N VAL A 49 -23.28 13.26 -10.09
CA VAL A 49 -23.10 13.61 -11.50
C VAL A 49 -24.41 14.03 -12.21
N LYS A 50 -25.57 13.56 -11.73
CA LYS A 50 -26.87 13.95 -12.29
C LYS A 50 -27.24 15.40 -11.97
N ASP A 51 -26.76 15.96 -10.87
CA ASP A 51 -26.93 17.39 -10.53
C ASP A 51 -26.17 18.30 -11.50
N PHE A 52 -25.15 17.76 -12.16
CA PHE A 52 -24.36 18.45 -13.19
C PHE A 52 -24.85 18.17 -14.60
N GLY A 53 -26.00 17.50 -14.75
CA GLY A 53 -26.70 17.30 -16.01
C GLY A 53 -26.54 15.92 -16.64
N ALA A 54 -25.76 15.01 -16.05
CA ALA A 54 -25.59 13.66 -16.56
C ALA A 54 -26.95 12.93 -16.55
N LYS A 55 -27.24 12.16 -17.60
CA LYS A 55 -28.50 11.45 -17.75
C LYS A 55 -28.40 10.00 -17.30
N GLY A 56 -27.28 9.33 -17.57
CA GLY A 56 -27.12 7.91 -17.28
C GLY A 56 -28.12 7.04 -18.04
N ASP A 57 -28.60 7.50 -19.20
CA ASP A 57 -29.67 6.86 -19.99
C ASP A 57 -29.16 5.92 -21.10
N GLY A 58 -27.83 5.80 -21.25
CA GLY A 58 -27.18 4.99 -22.28
C GLY A 58 -27.24 5.57 -23.69
N VAL A 59 -27.65 6.83 -23.85
CA VAL A 59 -27.78 7.51 -25.14
C VAL A 59 -27.11 8.87 -25.14
N THR A 60 -27.34 9.67 -24.10
CA THR A 60 -26.76 11.01 -23.94
C THR A 60 -25.26 10.88 -23.61
N ASP A 61 -24.43 11.68 -24.30
CA ASP A 61 -23.02 11.80 -23.93
C ASP A 61 -22.88 12.62 -22.65
N ASP A 62 -22.52 11.94 -21.57
CA ASP A 62 -22.44 12.49 -20.22
C ASP A 62 -21.03 13.00 -19.87
N THR A 63 -20.08 12.97 -20.81
CA THR A 63 -18.67 13.31 -20.57
C THR A 63 -18.49 14.69 -19.94
N GLU A 64 -19.19 15.70 -20.47
CA GLU A 64 -19.06 17.08 -20.00
C GLU A 64 -19.68 17.26 -18.61
N ALA A 65 -20.84 16.66 -18.36
CA ALA A 65 -21.51 16.72 -17.07
C ALA A 65 -20.69 16.04 -15.95
N ILE A 66 -20.12 14.87 -16.24
CA ILE A 66 -19.25 14.15 -15.30
C ILE A 66 -17.99 14.96 -14.99
N ASN A 67 -17.31 15.48 -16.01
CA ASN A 67 -16.12 16.31 -15.81
C ASN A 67 -16.45 17.65 -15.12
N ALA A 68 -17.65 18.21 -15.31
CA ALA A 68 -18.13 19.37 -14.57
C ALA A 68 -18.32 19.06 -13.07
N ALA A 69 -18.89 17.90 -12.74
CA ALA A 69 -19.01 17.46 -11.35
C ALA A 69 -17.62 17.34 -10.69
N ILE A 70 -16.66 16.74 -11.39
CA ILE A 70 -15.28 16.54 -10.88
C ILE A 70 -14.53 17.87 -10.72
N SER A 71 -14.64 18.79 -11.67
CA SER A 71 -13.85 20.03 -11.68
C SER A 71 -14.47 21.18 -10.87
N SER A 72 -15.74 21.06 -10.48
CA SER A 72 -16.47 22.08 -9.71
C SER A 72 -15.76 22.48 -8.41
N GLY A 73 -15.64 23.80 -8.19
CA GLY A 73 -15.12 24.39 -6.94
C GLY A 73 -13.62 24.71 -6.92
N ASP A 74 -13.03 25.12 -8.04
CA ASP A 74 -11.63 25.59 -8.14
C ASP A 74 -10.59 24.58 -7.59
N ARG A 75 -10.71 23.35 -8.06
CA ARG A 75 -9.93 22.22 -7.55
C ARG A 75 -8.52 22.14 -8.14
N CYS A 76 -7.69 21.30 -7.52
CA CYS A 76 -6.34 21.00 -8.00
C CYS A 76 -6.35 20.26 -9.34
N ALA A 77 -5.99 20.99 -10.40
CA ALA A 77 -5.98 20.57 -11.80
C ALA A 77 -4.59 20.83 -12.43
N LEU A 78 -4.50 20.94 -13.76
CA LEU A 78 -3.26 21.32 -14.47
C LEU A 78 -2.58 22.55 -13.83
N GLY A 79 -1.31 22.39 -13.45
CA GLY A 79 -0.50 23.46 -12.83
C GLY A 79 -0.61 23.57 -11.30
N CYS A 80 -1.38 22.67 -10.69
CA CYS A 80 -1.36 22.35 -9.26
C CYS A 80 -0.62 21.02 -9.08
N ASP A 81 0.36 20.96 -8.16
CA ASP A 81 1.12 19.73 -7.90
C ASP A 81 0.30 18.72 -7.08
N SER A 82 -0.30 19.22 -6.00
CA SER A 82 -1.09 18.45 -5.03
C SER A 82 -1.99 19.40 -4.23
N SER A 83 -3.00 18.83 -3.55
CA SER A 83 -3.87 19.56 -2.62
C SER A 83 -4.62 18.59 -1.70
N THR A 84 -4.74 18.95 -0.42
CA THR A 84 -5.59 18.29 0.57
C THR A 84 -6.86 19.11 0.90
N THR A 85 -6.91 20.35 0.43
CA THR A 85 -7.99 21.31 0.71
C THR A 85 -9.13 21.31 -0.32
N THR A 86 -9.01 20.55 -1.40
CA THR A 86 -10.02 20.47 -2.49
C THR A 86 -10.58 19.05 -2.71
N PRO A 87 -11.12 18.39 -1.66
CA PRO A 87 -11.59 17.02 -1.74
C PRO A 87 -12.83 16.87 -2.62
N ALA A 88 -13.00 15.69 -3.25
CA ALA A 88 -14.24 15.37 -3.94
C ALA A 88 -14.67 13.92 -3.80
N LEU A 89 -15.90 13.72 -3.32
CA LEU A 89 -16.66 12.50 -3.54
C LEU A 89 -17.58 12.74 -4.73
N VAL A 90 -17.26 12.14 -5.87
CA VAL A 90 -18.09 12.23 -7.08
C VAL A 90 -18.88 10.94 -7.21
N TYR A 91 -20.16 11.04 -6.91
CA TYR A 91 -21.10 9.93 -6.87
C TYR A 91 -21.81 9.73 -8.21
N PHE A 92 -21.90 8.48 -8.63
CA PHE A 92 -22.57 8.04 -9.83
C PHE A 92 -23.74 7.13 -9.45
N PRO A 93 -24.98 7.65 -9.48
CA PRO A 93 -26.17 6.81 -9.32
C PRO A 93 -26.20 5.75 -10.41
N SER A 94 -26.98 4.69 -10.19
CA SER A 94 -27.18 3.67 -11.21
C SER A 94 -27.65 4.27 -12.55
N GLY A 95 -27.12 3.71 -13.64
CA GLY A 95 -27.33 4.19 -15.00
C GLY A 95 -26.22 3.75 -15.96
N THR A 96 -26.40 4.03 -17.24
CA THR A 96 -25.35 3.88 -18.27
C THR A 96 -24.95 5.26 -18.77
N TYR A 97 -23.71 5.65 -18.50
CA TYR A 97 -23.16 6.95 -18.87
C TYR A 97 -22.31 6.77 -20.13
N ILE A 98 -22.77 7.29 -21.26
CA ILE A 98 -21.96 7.29 -22.48
C ILE A 98 -20.89 8.36 -22.33
N VAL A 99 -19.64 8.01 -22.60
CA VAL A 99 -18.54 8.97 -22.62
C VAL A 99 -17.74 8.88 -23.92
N SER A 100 -17.40 10.02 -24.52
CA SER A 100 -16.62 10.12 -25.76
C SER A 100 -15.20 10.65 -25.58
N LYS A 101 -14.87 11.15 -24.38
CA LYS A 101 -13.52 11.58 -23.98
C LYS A 101 -13.24 11.17 -22.53
N PRO A 102 -11.97 11.22 -22.08
CA PRO A 102 -11.62 10.83 -20.72
C PRO A 102 -12.41 11.58 -19.65
N ILE A 103 -12.81 10.85 -18.62
CA ILE A 103 -13.18 11.37 -17.32
C ILE A 103 -11.86 11.68 -16.60
N ILE A 104 -11.58 12.96 -16.40
CA ILE A 104 -10.33 13.41 -15.80
C ILE A 104 -10.51 13.41 -14.28
N ALA A 105 -9.96 12.39 -13.61
CA ALA A 105 -9.99 12.33 -12.15
C ALA A 105 -8.99 13.35 -11.58
N TYR A 106 -9.46 14.47 -11.05
CA TYR A 106 -8.58 15.48 -10.44
C TYR A 106 -7.94 14.95 -9.15
N TYR A 107 -6.89 15.61 -8.66
CA TYR A 107 -6.23 15.25 -7.41
C TYR A 107 -7.23 15.16 -6.24
N PHE A 108 -7.01 14.30 -5.24
CA PHE A 108 -7.88 14.16 -4.07
C PHE A 108 -9.36 13.83 -4.38
N SER A 109 -9.60 12.98 -5.39
CA SER A 109 -10.96 12.58 -5.81
C SER A 109 -11.24 11.11 -5.56
N GLN A 110 -12.44 10.82 -5.08
CA GLN A 110 -13.05 9.50 -5.09
C GLN A 110 -14.20 9.49 -6.11
N LEU A 111 -14.09 8.65 -7.15
CA LEU A 111 -15.19 8.35 -8.06
C LEU A 111 -15.91 7.11 -7.51
N VAL A 112 -17.18 7.25 -7.13
CA VAL A 112 -17.92 6.20 -6.42
C VAL A 112 -19.23 5.93 -7.13
N GLY A 113 -19.34 4.75 -7.74
CA GLY A 113 -20.62 4.25 -8.25
C GLY A 113 -21.52 3.69 -7.15
N ASP A 114 -22.82 3.65 -7.43
CA ASP A 114 -23.78 2.87 -6.66
C ASP A 114 -23.30 1.41 -6.49
N ALA A 115 -23.13 0.97 -5.25
CA ALA A 115 -22.64 -0.38 -4.95
C ALA A 115 -23.72 -1.47 -5.13
N THR A 116 -25.00 -1.10 -4.98
CA THR A 116 -26.16 -2.01 -5.10
C THR A 116 -26.50 -2.31 -6.55
N ASN A 117 -26.32 -1.33 -7.44
CA ASN A 117 -26.51 -1.47 -8.88
C ASN A 117 -25.49 -0.62 -9.66
N LYS A 118 -24.31 -1.22 -9.89
CA LYS A 118 -23.14 -0.55 -10.47
C LYS A 118 -23.47 0.25 -11.75
N PRO A 119 -23.16 1.55 -11.79
CA PRO A 119 -23.24 2.30 -13.03
C PRO A 119 -22.24 1.80 -14.08
N VAL A 120 -22.62 1.93 -15.35
CA VAL A 120 -21.80 1.58 -16.50
C VAL A 120 -21.20 2.86 -17.09
N LEU A 121 -19.87 2.96 -17.11
CA LEU A 121 -19.14 3.93 -17.91
C LEU A 121 -18.89 3.32 -19.28
N LYS A 122 -19.66 3.73 -20.28
CA LYS A 122 -19.64 3.12 -21.60
C LYS A 122 -18.91 4.04 -22.59
N ALA A 123 -17.76 3.58 -23.08
CA ALA A 123 -17.03 4.30 -24.10
C ALA A 123 -17.84 4.33 -25.41
N ALA A 124 -18.07 5.52 -25.95
CA ALA A 124 -18.67 5.70 -27.26
C ALA A 124 -17.80 5.06 -28.34
N ALA A 125 -18.40 4.61 -29.45
CA ALA A 125 -17.66 3.97 -30.54
C ALA A 125 -16.55 4.86 -31.13
N ASN A 126 -16.71 6.19 -31.05
CA ASN A 126 -15.75 7.20 -31.47
C ASN A 126 -14.91 7.79 -30.32
N PHE A 127 -14.85 7.14 -29.15
CA PHE A 127 -14.10 7.61 -27.99
C PHE A 127 -12.67 8.02 -28.37
N GLN A 128 -12.21 9.18 -27.89
CA GLN A 128 -10.85 9.70 -28.11
C GLN A 128 -10.23 10.13 -26.80
N GLY A 129 -9.07 9.55 -26.46
CA GLY A 129 -8.27 9.94 -25.30
C GLY A 129 -7.44 8.79 -24.76
N MET A 130 -6.71 9.05 -23.66
CA MET A 130 -5.82 8.08 -23.02
C MET A 130 -6.58 6.83 -22.52
N ALA A 131 -7.66 7.06 -21.76
CA ALA A 131 -8.49 6.03 -21.16
C ALA A 131 -9.86 6.61 -20.76
N VAL A 132 -10.86 5.76 -20.53
CA VAL A 132 -12.20 6.19 -20.04
C VAL A 132 -12.08 6.99 -18.75
N VAL A 133 -11.25 6.55 -17.80
CA VAL A 133 -10.85 7.33 -16.61
C VAL A 133 -9.35 7.60 -16.66
N ASP A 134 -8.96 8.85 -16.47
CA ASP A 134 -7.56 9.28 -16.47
C ASP A 134 -7.19 9.92 -15.13
N SER A 135 -6.29 9.29 -14.38
CA SER A 135 -5.82 9.77 -13.08
C SER A 135 -4.66 10.76 -13.16
N ASP A 136 -4.00 10.87 -14.31
CA ASP A 136 -2.87 11.78 -14.48
C ASP A 136 -2.67 12.17 -15.96
N PRO A 137 -3.45 13.13 -16.48
CA PRO A 137 -3.42 13.45 -17.89
C PRO A 137 -2.07 14.00 -18.33
N TYR A 138 -1.71 13.72 -19.57
CA TYR A 138 -0.54 14.31 -20.21
C TYR A 138 -0.87 15.65 -20.86
N ASN A 139 -0.05 16.67 -20.59
CA ASN A 139 0.02 17.92 -21.33
C ASN A 139 1.35 17.96 -22.13
N GLY A 140 1.31 17.42 -23.35
CA GLY A 140 2.52 17.15 -24.11
C GLY A 140 3.32 16.00 -23.50
N ALA A 141 4.56 16.25 -23.09
CA ALA A 141 5.42 15.26 -22.44
C ALA A 141 5.38 15.31 -20.89
N ALA A 142 4.65 16.28 -20.32
CA ALA A 142 4.53 16.46 -18.87
C ALA A 142 3.17 15.94 -18.39
N ASN A 143 3.13 15.33 -17.21
CA ASN A 143 1.90 14.97 -16.51
C ASN A 143 1.31 16.20 -15.78
N TRP A 144 0.05 16.09 -15.35
CA TRP A 144 -0.57 17.12 -14.51
C TRP A 144 0.02 17.09 -13.12
N TYR A 145 0.25 15.89 -12.58
CA TYR A 145 0.82 15.65 -11.27
C TYR A 145 2.16 14.93 -11.40
N TYR A 146 3.03 15.05 -10.40
CA TYR A 146 4.19 14.16 -10.34
C TYR A 146 3.71 12.78 -9.90
N ASN A 147 3.99 11.73 -10.68
CA ASN A 147 3.38 10.41 -10.47
C ASN A 147 3.66 9.80 -9.09
N THR A 148 4.81 10.07 -8.47
CA THR A 148 5.12 9.61 -7.10
C THR A 148 4.42 10.44 -6.02
N ASN A 149 3.83 11.58 -6.39
CA ASN A 149 3.06 12.46 -5.50
C ASN A 149 1.55 12.39 -5.78
N ASN A 150 1.11 11.52 -6.69
CA ASN A 150 -0.27 11.44 -7.13
C ASN A 150 -1.14 10.60 -6.16
N PHE A 151 -1.24 11.09 -4.93
CA PHE A 151 -1.87 10.43 -3.77
C PHE A 151 -3.40 10.58 -3.73
N TYR A 152 -4.04 9.87 -2.79
CA TYR A 152 -5.43 10.11 -2.37
C TYR A 152 -6.45 10.03 -3.52
N ARG A 153 -6.55 8.84 -4.13
CA ARG A 153 -7.45 8.57 -5.26
C ARG A 153 -8.25 7.31 -5.07
N ALA A 154 -9.54 7.34 -5.40
CA ALA A 154 -10.30 6.10 -5.47
C ALA A 154 -11.21 6.04 -6.70
N VAL A 155 -11.35 4.84 -7.27
CA VAL A 155 -12.40 4.51 -8.24
C VAL A 155 -13.06 3.22 -7.80
N ARG A 156 -14.36 3.28 -7.48
CA ARG A 156 -15.08 2.17 -6.85
C ARG A 156 -16.43 1.93 -7.52
N ASN A 157 -16.82 0.66 -7.64
CA ASN A 157 -18.17 0.22 -8.03
C ASN A 157 -18.60 0.59 -9.47
N PHE A 158 -17.79 0.26 -10.48
CA PHE A 158 -18.12 0.54 -11.87
C PHE A 158 -18.11 -0.71 -12.75
N VAL A 159 -18.93 -0.68 -13.80
CA VAL A 159 -18.64 -1.42 -15.03
C VAL A 159 -18.05 -0.43 -16.02
N ILE A 160 -16.88 -0.73 -16.59
CA ILE A 160 -16.27 0.04 -17.67
C ILE A 160 -16.39 -0.78 -18.96
N ASP A 161 -17.22 -0.31 -19.89
CA ASP A 161 -17.55 -1.02 -21.13
C ASP A 161 -16.84 -0.39 -22.33
N LEU A 162 -15.94 -1.18 -22.93
CA LEU A 162 -15.12 -0.83 -24.09
C LEU A 162 -15.54 -1.59 -25.35
N ARG A 163 -16.61 -2.40 -25.32
CA ARG A 163 -16.97 -3.33 -26.41
C ARG A 163 -17.35 -2.64 -27.72
N ASP A 164 -17.77 -1.37 -27.66
CA ASP A 164 -18.10 -0.57 -28.84
C ASP A 164 -16.86 0.12 -29.45
N THR A 165 -15.70 0.06 -28.78
CA THR A 165 -14.45 0.64 -29.28
C THR A 165 -13.63 -0.43 -30.04
N PRO A 166 -12.99 -0.10 -31.18
CA PRO A 166 -12.05 -1.03 -31.83
C PRO A 166 -10.84 -1.35 -30.96
N SER A 167 -10.37 -0.34 -30.22
CA SER A 167 -9.31 -0.35 -29.24
C SER A 167 -9.55 0.80 -28.27
N GLY A 168 -9.24 0.61 -27.00
CA GLY A 168 -9.37 1.62 -25.96
C GLY A 168 -8.75 1.15 -24.65
N THR A 169 -8.69 2.06 -23.67
CA THR A 169 -8.23 1.75 -22.32
C THR A 169 -9.33 2.09 -21.32
N GLY A 170 -9.57 1.23 -20.33
CA GLY A 170 -10.54 1.48 -19.27
C GLY A 170 -10.04 2.58 -18.33
N ILE A 171 -8.93 2.32 -17.62
CA ILE A 171 -8.35 3.29 -16.67
C ILE A 171 -6.87 3.50 -16.98
N HIS A 172 -6.46 4.75 -17.14
CA HIS A 172 -5.07 5.18 -16.98
C HIS A 172 -4.84 5.45 -15.49
N TRP A 173 -4.14 4.53 -14.83
CA TRP A 173 -4.00 4.50 -13.37
C TRP A 173 -2.57 4.80 -12.91
N GLN A 174 -2.03 5.93 -13.35
CA GLN A 174 -0.73 6.44 -12.90
C GLN A 174 -0.92 7.14 -11.54
N VAL A 175 -0.62 6.44 -10.44
CA VAL A 175 -0.93 6.87 -9.06
C VAL A 175 0.17 6.50 -8.06
N ALA A 176 0.09 7.08 -6.86
CA ALA A 176 0.95 6.79 -5.72
C ALA A 176 0.18 6.17 -4.52
N GLN A 177 0.69 6.28 -3.28
CA GLN A 177 0.08 5.75 -2.06
C GLN A 177 -1.31 6.35 -1.76
N ALA A 178 -2.05 5.70 -0.84
CA ALA A 178 -3.44 6.03 -0.52
C ALA A 178 -4.34 6.11 -1.77
N SER A 179 -4.13 5.18 -2.70
CA SER A 179 -4.94 5.04 -3.90
C SER A 179 -5.56 3.65 -4.02
N GLN A 180 -6.80 3.59 -4.49
CA GLN A 180 -7.59 2.37 -4.52
C GLN A 180 -8.39 2.20 -5.82
N LEU A 181 -8.27 1.02 -6.44
CA LEU A 181 -9.32 0.49 -7.31
C LEU A 181 -10.06 -0.62 -6.56
N GLN A 182 -11.40 -0.55 -6.51
CA GLN A 182 -12.21 -1.57 -5.84
C GLN A 182 -13.49 -1.87 -6.63
N ASN A 183 -13.83 -3.15 -6.77
CA ASN A 183 -15.15 -3.57 -7.26
C ASN A 183 -15.46 -3.02 -8.67
N VAL A 184 -14.50 -3.14 -9.59
CA VAL A 184 -14.62 -2.66 -10.99
C VAL A 184 -14.60 -3.84 -11.96
N VAL A 185 -15.54 -3.83 -12.91
CA VAL A 185 -15.63 -4.80 -14.01
C VAL A 185 -15.26 -4.13 -15.31
N PHE A 186 -14.32 -4.72 -16.06
CA PHE A 186 -13.89 -4.27 -17.38
C PHE A 186 -14.48 -5.18 -18.45
N GLU A 187 -15.42 -4.66 -19.24
CA GLU A 187 -16.06 -5.35 -20.35
C GLU A 187 -15.36 -4.97 -21.66
N MET A 188 -14.54 -5.87 -22.19
CA MET A 188 -13.76 -5.63 -23.41
C MET A 188 -14.15 -6.54 -24.57
N GLY A 189 -14.66 -7.74 -24.30
CA GLY A 189 -15.04 -8.69 -25.35
C GLY A 189 -13.85 -9.10 -26.21
N THR A 190 -13.98 -9.08 -27.54
CA THR A 190 -12.89 -9.48 -28.46
C THR A 190 -12.12 -8.30 -29.05
N THR A 191 -12.23 -7.11 -28.45
CA THR A 191 -11.59 -5.88 -28.95
C THR A 191 -10.07 -5.92 -28.75
N GLN A 192 -9.35 -4.94 -29.33
CA GLN A 192 -7.92 -4.75 -29.07
C GLN A 192 -7.64 -3.94 -27.80
N SER A 193 -8.66 -3.72 -26.97
CA SER A 193 -8.62 -2.87 -25.78
C SER A 193 -7.84 -3.49 -24.63
N GLN A 194 -7.52 -2.65 -23.66
CA GLN A 194 -6.95 -3.03 -22.37
C GLN A 194 -7.73 -2.46 -21.19
N GLY A 195 -7.80 -3.20 -20.08
CA GLY A 195 -8.56 -2.76 -18.90
C GLY A 195 -7.86 -1.61 -18.19
N ILE A 196 -6.65 -1.89 -17.68
CA ILE A 196 -5.80 -0.90 -17.01
C ILE A 196 -4.55 -0.63 -17.85
N PHE A 197 -4.19 0.64 -17.94
CA PHE A 197 -2.87 1.10 -18.35
C PHE A 197 -2.23 1.87 -17.20
N MET A 198 -1.12 1.36 -16.71
CA MET A 198 -0.29 2.01 -15.72
C MET A 198 1.14 1.99 -16.24
N ASP A 199 1.66 3.17 -16.53
CA ASP A 199 2.99 3.36 -17.10
C ASP A 199 4.07 3.59 -16.03
N ASN A 200 3.75 4.22 -14.90
CA ASN A 200 4.60 4.40 -13.72
C ASN A 200 3.78 4.80 -12.46
N GLY A 201 4.47 5.07 -11.34
CA GLY A 201 3.91 5.53 -10.06
C GLY A 201 4.66 4.97 -8.85
N SER A 202 4.16 5.25 -7.64
CA SER A 202 4.63 4.65 -6.37
C SER A 202 3.45 4.12 -5.56
N GLY A 203 2.86 3.08 -6.12
CA GLY A 203 1.50 2.70 -5.93
C GLY A 203 1.20 1.88 -4.69
N GLY A 204 -0.12 1.78 -4.51
CA GLY A 204 -0.81 1.26 -3.35
C GLY A 204 -1.60 0.00 -3.69
N PHE A 205 -2.93 0.09 -3.73
CA PHE A 205 -3.80 -1.10 -3.55
C PHE A 205 -4.91 -1.26 -4.62
N MET A 206 -5.11 -2.51 -5.07
CA MET A 206 -6.25 -2.89 -5.91
C MET A 206 -6.93 -4.12 -5.34
N SER A 207 -8.27 -4.14 -5.36
CA SER A 207 -9.05 -5.31 -4.98
C SER A 207 -10.31 -5.50 -5.82
N ASP A 208 -10.78 -6.73 -5.90
CA ASP A 208 -12.10 -7.08 -6.43
C ASP A 208 -12.32 -6.58 -7.86
N LEU A 209 -11.37 -6.87 -8.75
CA LEU A 209 -11.42 -6.43 -10.15
C LEU A 209 -11.73 -7.62 -11.06
N THR A 210 -12.59 -7.41 -12.06
CA THR A 210 -12.92 -8.44 -13.06
C THR A 210 -12.64 -7.92 -14.47
N PHE A 211 -11.94 -8.71 -15.29
CA PHE A 211 -11.57 -8.36 -16.66
C PHE A 211 -12.14 -9.41 -17.62
N ASN A 212 -13.04 -8.98 -18.50
CA ASN A 212 -13.74 -9.84 -19.45
C ASN A 212 -13.30 -9.55 -20.88
N GLY A 213 -12.40 -10.40 -21.39
CA GLY A 213 -11.85 -10.33 -22.74
C GLY A 213 -10.74 -9.28 -22.91
N GLY A 214 -10.60 -8.76 -24.12
CA GLY A 214 -9.61 -7.75 -24.49
C GLY A 214 -8.23 -8.32 -24.84
N LYS A 215 -7.37 -7.46 -25.38
CA LYS A 215 -5.99 -7.81 -25.71
C LYS A 215 -5.15 -7.95 -24.45
N ILE A 216 -5.36 -7.06 -23.48
CA ILE A 216 -4.60 -7.03 -22.22
C ILE A 216 -5.59 -6.79 -21.08
N GLY A 217 -5.63 -7.66 -20.07
CA GLY A 217 -6.42 -7.36 -18.86
C GLY A 217 -5.87 -6.11 -18.17
N ALA A 218 -4.61 -6.18 -17.74
CA ALA A 218 -3.89 -5.05 -17.15
C ALA A 218 -2.46 -4.93 -17.68
N PHE A 219 -2.07 -3.72 -18.10
CA PHE A 219 -0.69 -3.32 -18.38
C PHE A 219 -0.16 -2.52 -17.19
N LEU A 220 0.86 -3.02 -16.52
CA LEU A 220 1.27 -2.56 -15.19
C LEU A 220 2.73 -2.13 -15.14
N GLY A 221 2.99 -0.93 -14.66
CA GLY A 221 4.32 -0.35 -14.49
C GLY A 221 4.35 0.54 -13.25
N ASN A 222 5.06 0.17 -12.19
CA ASN A 222 5.06 0.92 -10.93
C ASN A 222 6.23 0.50 -10.03
N GLN A 223 6.72 1.35 -9.12
CA GLN A 223 7.71 0.95 -8.12
C GLN A 223 7.23 -0.28 -7.32
N GLN A 224 6.06 -0.17 -6.71
CA GLN A 224 5.42 -1.25 -5.97
C GLN A 224 3.90 -1.22 -6.07
N PHE A 225 3.26 -2.36 -5.82
CA PHE A 225 1.81 -2.44 -5.65
C PHE A 225 1.39 -3.73 -4.93
N THR A 226 0.21 -3.69 -4.31
CA THR A 226 -0.51 -4.87 -3.85
C THR A 226 -1.83 -5.00 -4.60
N SER A 227 -2.08 -6.17 -5.18
CA SER A 227 -3.34 -6.42 -5.90
C SER A 227 -3.90 -7.77 -5.48
N ARG A 228 -5.13 -7.78 -4.95
CA ARG A 228 -5.80 -9.03 -4.56
C ARG A 228 -7.16 -9.22 -5.20
N ASN A 229 -7.63 -10.46 -5.27
CA ASN A 229 -8.94 -10.82 -5.81
C ASN A 229 -9.18 -10.22 -7.21
N LEU A 230 -8.32 -10.59 -8.16
CA LEU A 230 -8.46 -10.17 -9.56
C LEU A 230 -8.85 -11.36 -10.43
N VAL A 231 -9.92 -11.21 -11.20
CA VAL A 231 -10.47 -12.23 -12.08
C VAL A 231 -10.25 -11.83 -13.53
N PHE A 232 -9.65 -12.70 -14.32
CA PHE A 232 -9.39 -12.49 -15.75
C PHE A 232 -10.02 -13.63 -16.55
N ASN A 233 -10.91 -13.28 -17.47
CA ASN A 233 -11.68 -14.24 -18.26
C ASN A 233 -11.46 -13.97 -19.74
N GLY A 234 -10.80 -14.89 -20.46
CA GLY A 234 -10.70 -14.82 -21.92
C GLY A 234 -9.82 -13.69 -22.46
N CYS A 235 -8.92 -13.13 -21.66
CA CYS A 235 -7.96 -12.13 -22.13
C CYS A 235 -6.91 -12.76 -23.05
N LYS A 236 -6.39 -12.04 -24.04
CA LYS A 236 -5.20 -12.54 -24.76
C LYS A 236 -4.00 -12.67 -23.81
N THR A 237 -3.71 -11.62 -23.06
CA THR A 237 -2.81 -11.70 -21.91
C THR A 237 -3.52 -11.10 -20.71
N ALA A 238 -3.62 -11.85 -19.59
CA ALA A 238 -4.28 -11.32 -18.40
C ALA A 238 -3.50 -10.13 -17.83
N ILE A 239 -2.20 -10.29 -17.63
CA ILE A 239 -1.33 -9.24 -17.07
C ILE A 239 -0.06 -9.11 -17.91
N ILE A 240 0.25 -7.90 -18.35
CA ILE A 240 1.59 -7.52 -18.79
C ILE A 240 2.22 -6.71 -17.66
N MET A 241 3.27 -7.24 -17.05
CA MET A 241 4.10 -6.51 -16.10
C MET A 241 5.23 -5.82 -16.88
N ASN A 242 5.08 -4.54 -17.14
CA ASN A 242 6.01 -3.75 -17.94
C ASN A 242 7.31 -3.44 -17.20
N TRP A 243 7.20 -2.93 -15.98
CA TRP A 243 8.34 -2.71 -15.10
C TRP A 243 7.87 -2.63 -13.64
N ASN A 244 8.71 -3.02 -12.70
CA ASN A 244 8.49 -2.74 -11.30
C ASN A 244 9.78 -2.87 -10.49
N TRP A 245 9.74 -2.50 -9.21
CA TRP A 245 10.68 -3.04 -8.23
C TRP A 245 10.07 -4.28 -7.57
N ALA A 246 8.80 -4.20 -7.15
CA ALA A 246 8.09 -5.30 -6.53
C ALA A 246 6.59 -5.29 -6.85
N TRP A 247 5.95 -6.46 -6.92
CA TRP A 247 4.49 -6.53 -6.96
C TRP A 247 4.01 -7.78 -6.25
N THR A 248 2.99 -7.65 -5.41
CA THR A 248 2.35 -8.79 -4.73
C THR A 248 0.95 -8.98 -5.26
N PHE A 249 0.72 -10.15 -5.85
CA PHE A 249 -0.60 -10.62 -6.25
C PHE A 249 -1.10 -11.68 -5.28
N LYS A 250 -2.37 -11.58 -4.88
CA LYS A 250 -3.05 -12.62 -4.10
C LYS A 250 -4.43 -12.91 -4.70
N SER A 251 -4.91 -14.15 -4.61
CA SER A 251 -6.27 -14.50 -5.05
C SER A 251 -6.51 -14.13 -6.52
N LEU A 252 -5.52 -14.38 -7.39
CA LEU A 252 -5.74 -14.27 -8.84
C LEU A 252 -6.61 -15.44 -9.30
N SER A 253 -7.56 -15.16 -10.17
CA SER A 253 -8.27 -16.18 -10.94
C SER A 253 -8.14 -15.87 -12.43
N ILE A 254 -7.28 -16.62 -13.12
CA ILE A 254 -7.04 -16.44 -14.55
C ILE A 254 -7.64 -17.64 -15.28
N SER A 255 -8.55 -17.39 -16.21
CA SER A 255 -9.22 -18.44 -16.97
C SER A 255 -9.30 -18.13 -18.46
N ASP A 256 -9.07 -19.17 -19.27
CA ASP A 256 -9.25 -19.16 -20.72
C ASP A 256 -8.43 -18.07 -21.44
N CYS A 257 -7.27 -17.70 -20.89
CA CYS A 257 -6.34 -16.73 -21.48
C CYS A 257 -5.29 -17.43 -22.37
N ASP A 258 -4.67 -16.72 -23.33
CA ASP A 258 -3.52 -17.29 -24.05
C ASP A 258 -2.27 -17.31 -23.13
N VAL A 259 -2.07 -16.23 -22.37
CA VAL A 259 -1.02 -16.06 -21.35
C VAL A 259 -1.60 -15.49 -20.07
N GLY A 260 -1.22 -16.03 -18.91
CA GLY A 260 -1.56 -15.43 -17.62
C GLY A 260 -0.76 -14.15 -17.37
N ILE A 261 0.49 -14.27 -16.94
CA ILE A 261 1.35 -13.12 -16.62
C ILE A 261 2.56 -13.08 -17.55
N ASP A 262 2.69 -12.03 -18.33
CA ASP A 262 3.90 -11.72 -19.10
C ASP A 262 4.75 -10.73 -18.32
N MET A 263 5.87 -11.20 -17.77
CA MET A 263 6.85 -10.42 -17.01
C MET A 263 8.26 -10.56 -17.61
N ARG A 264 8.34 -10.78 -18.94
CA ARG A 264 9.63 -10.95 -19.65
C ARG A 264 10.43 -9.66 -19.81
N GLN A 265 9.80 -8.52 -19.56
CA GLN A 265 10.33 -7.19 -19.79
C GLN A 265 11.52 -6.94 -18.86
N ALA A 266 12.58 -6.31 -19.40
CA ALA A 266 13.83 -6.11 -18.65
C ALA A 266 13.68 -5.18 -17.44
N GLY A 267 12.63 -4.35 -17.40
CA GLY A 267 12.32 -3.46 -16.28
C GLY A 267 11.62 -4.13 -15.11
N VAL A 268 11.25 -5.42 -15.21
CA VAL A 268 10.57 -6.11 -14.11
C VAL A 268 11.57 -6.57 -13.06
N GLY A 269 11.37 -6.09 -11.86
CA GLY A 269 12.12 -6.47 -10.69
C GLY A 269 11.68 -7.78 -10.09
N SER A 270 10.50 -7.77 -9.48
CA SER A 270 9.98 -8.93 -8.78
C SER A 270 8.46 -9.02 -8.78
N VAL A 271 7.94 -10.25 -8.85
CA VAL A 271 6.51 -10.57 -8.79
C VAL A 271 6.28 -11.73 -7.84
N LEU A 272 5.38 -11.55 -6.87
CA LEU A 272 4.93 -12.58 -5.94
C LEU A 272 3.49 -12.92 -6.28
N ILE A 273 3.16 -14.21 -6.32
CA ILE A 273 1.80 -14.68 -6.52
C ILE A 273 1.46 -15.63 -5.38
N MET A 274 0.33 -15.37 -4.70
CA MET A 274 -0.13 -16.16 -3.57
C MET A 274 -1.58 -16.60 -3.73
N ASP A 275 -1.91 -17.78 -3.22
CA ASP A 275 -3.30 -18.29 -3.07
C ASP A 275 -4.12 -18.08 -4.36
N SER A 276 -3.57 -18.47 -5.50
CA SER A 276 -4.07 -18.09 -6.83
C SER A 276 -4.44 -19.30 -7.68
N SER A 277 -5.16 -19.05 -8.77
CA SER A 277 -5.59 -20.08 -9.72
C SER A 277 -5.38 -19.66 -11.18
N ILE A 278 -4.92 -20.61 -12.00
CA ILE A 278 -4.82 -20.46 -13.46
C ILE A 278 -5.45 -21.67 -14.14
N THR A 279 -6.46 -21.45 -14.97
CA THR A 279 -7.24 -22.51 -15.64
C THR A 279 -7.27 -22.31 -17.16
N ASN A 280 -7.16 -23.40 -17.93
CA ASN A 280 -7.28 -23.41 -19.39
C ASN A 280 -6.40 -22.36 -20.10
N THR A 281 -5.24 -22.06 -19.53
CA THR A 281 -4.32 -21.04 -20.02
C THR A 281 -3.02 -21.76 -20.39
N PRO A 282 -2.68 -21.93 -21.67
CA PRO A 282 -1.55 -22.78 -22.09
C PRO A 282 -0.21 -22.40 -21.45
N THR A 283 0.01 -21.09 -21.24
CA THR A 283 1.20 -20.56 -20.55
C THR A 283 0.79 -19.70 -19.35
N GLY A 284 1.08 -20.19 -18.14
CA GLY A 284 0.76 -19.47 -16.90
C GLY A 284 1.53 -18.16 -16.81
N MET A 285 2.86 -18.21 -16.86
CA MET A 285 3.74 -17.06 -16.70
C MET A 285 4.92 -17.11 -17.66
N ILE A 286 5.38 -15.94 -18.11
CA ILE A 286 6.56 -15.79 -18.95
C ILE A 286 7.55 -14.87 -18.25
N VAL A 287 8.77 -15.36 -18.01
CA VAL A 287 9.88 -14.62 -17.41
C VAL A 287 10.99 -14.39 -18.42
N SER A 288 11.88 -13.42 -18.15
CA SER A 288 13.06 -13.20 -19.00
C SER A 288 13.97 -14.45 -19.05
N SER A 289 14.57 -14.71 -20.22
CA SER A 289 15.55 -15.79 -20.42
C SER A 289 16.95 -15.47 -19.88
N SER A 290 17.23 -14.22 -19.47
CA SER A 290 18.55 -13.81 -18.98
C SER A 290 18.80 -14.34 -17.58
N VAL A 291 19.15 -15.61 -17.47
CA VAL A 291 19.96 -16.15 -16.38
C VAL A 291 21.41 -16.15 -16.84
N ASN A 292 21.96 -14.97 -17.09
CA ASN A 292 23.40 -14.81 -16.95
C ASN A 292 23.67 -14.77 -15.43
N GLU A 293 24.66 -15.53 -14.95
CA GLU A 293 25.02 -15.61 -13.53
C GLU A 293 25.34 -14.25 -12.89
N THR A 294 25.44 -13.18 -13.68
CA THR A 294 25.73 -11.80 -13.27
C THR A 294 24.49 -10.90 -13.06
N ALA A 295 23.27 -11.32 -13.40
CA ALA A 295 22.03 -10.53 -13.25
C ALA A 295 20.94 -11.31 -12.48
N LEU A 296 21.29 -11.83 -11.31
CA LEU A 296 20.52 -12.87 -10.59
C LEU A 296 19.17 -12.40 -10.00
N ALA A 297 18.99 -11.10 -9.77
CA ALA A 297 17.77 -10.53 -9.17
C ALA A 297 16.71 -10.06 -10.19
N ALA A 298 17.07 -9.92 -11.47
CA ALA A 298 16.15 -9.45 -12.51
C ALA A 298 15.01 -10.43 -12.78
N GLY A 299 13.77 -9.95 -12.84
CA GLY A 299 12.59 -10.77 -13.05
C GLY A 299 12.48 -11.89 -12.01
N THR A 300 12.71 -11.56 -10.73
CA THR A 300 12.49 -12.47 -9.60
C THR A 300 11.01 -12.87 -9.55
N LEU A 301 10.74 -14.16 -9.37
CA LEU A 301 9.38 -14.69 -9.30
C LEU A 301 9.27 -15.64 -8.12
N THR A 302 8.28 -15.43 -7.26
CA THR A 302 7.94 -16.33 -6.16
C THR A 302 6.46 -16.71 -6.26
N ILE A 303 6.19 -18.00 -6.10
CA ILE A 303 4.85 -18.60 -6.14
C ILE A 303 4.64 -19.29 -4.79
N ASP A 304 3.53 -19.00 -4.14
CA ASP A 304 3.05 -19.67 -2.93
C ASP A 304 1.58 -20.07 -3.16
N ASN A 305 1.28 -21.37 -3.07
CA ASN A 305 -0.06 -21.92 -3.23
C ASN A 305 -0.77 -21.50 -4.53
N LEU A 306 -0.26 -21.98 -5.67
CA LEU A 306 -0.88 -21.81 -6.99
C LEU A 306 -1.56 -23.11 -7.44
N VAL A 307 -2.86 -23.05 -7.66
CA VAL A 307 -3.64 -24.13 -8.27
C VAL A 307 -3.69 -23.92 -9.78
N THR A 308 -3.37 -24.94 -10.56
CA THR A 308 -3.49 -24.90 -12.02
C THR A 308 -4.36 -26.02 -12.54
N LYS A 309 -5.07 -25.75 -13.63
CA LYS A 309 -5.88 -26.74 -14.35
C LYS A 309 -5.73 -26.56 -15.85
N ASN A 310 -5.29 -27.59 -16.55
CA ASN A 310 -5.04 -27.54 -18.00
C ASN A 310 -4.04 -26.42 -18.40
N VAL A 311 -3.00 -26.25 -17.60
CA VAL A 311 -1.90 -25.30 -17.85
C VAL A 311 -0.66 -26.11 -18.19
N LEU A 312 -0.24 -26.12 -19.46
CA LEU A 312 0.84 -27.00 -19.93
C LEU A 312 2.22 -26.52 -19.47
N THR A 313 2.42 -25.20 -19.42
CA THR A 313 3.64 -24.59 -18.90
C THR A 313 3.27 -23.55 -17.85
N ILE A 314 3.61 -23.80 -16.59
CA ILE A 314 3.31 -22.86 -15.50
C ILE A 314 4.26 -21.65 -15.60
N VAL A 315 5.55 -21.89 -15.80
CA VAL A 315 6.55 -20.83 -16.01
C VAL A 315 7.38 -21.15 -17.23
N ALA A 316 7.38 -20.27 -18.22
CA ALA A 316 8.22 -20.31 -19.41
C ALA A 316 9.28 -19.18 -19.35
N SER A 317 10.46 -19.42 -19.91
CA SER A 317 11.37 -18.32 -20.28
C SER A 317 10.95 -17.69 -21.60
N SER A 318 11.45 -16.48 -21.87
CA SER A 318 11.10 -15.69 -23.07
C SER A 318 11.49 -16.33 -24.40
N ASP A 319 12.35 -17.35 -24.39
CA ASP A 319 12.71 -18.19 -25.55
C ASP A 319 11.78 -19.42 -25.73
N GLY A 320 10.76 -19.57 -24.87
CA GLY A 320 9.76 -20.63 -24.94
C GLY A 320 10.11 -21.90 -24.16
N LYS A 321 11.25 -21.95 -23.44
CA LYS A 321 11.62 -23.11 -22.62
C LYS A 321 10.82 -23.15 -21.31
N ALA A 322 10.26 -24.30 -20.97
CA ALA A 322 9.61 -24.50 -19.68
C ALA A 322 10.63 -24.50 -18.53
N LEU A 323 10.45 -23.58 -17.57
CA LEU A 323 11.19 -23.53 -16.30
C LEU A 323 10.44 -24.26 -15.18
N LYS A 324 9.09 -24.24 -15.23
CA LYS A 324 8.21 -25.07 -14.41
C LYS A 324 7.13 -25.65 -15.32
N ALA A 325 7.21 -26.96 -15.56
CA ALA A 325 6.21 -27.69 -16.32
C ALA A 325 4.87 -27.72 -15.57
N GLY A 326 3.78 -27.72 -16.31
CA GLY A 326 2.44 -27.95 -15.77
C GLY A 326 1.86 -29.29 -16.22
N SER A 327 0.54 -29.37 -16.38
CA SER A 327 -0.16 -30.59 -16.75
C SER A 327 -1.44 -30.29 -17.55
N ALA A 328 -1.97 -31.33 -18.19
CA ALA A 328 -3.29 -31.30 -18.83
C ALA A 328 -4.44 -31.61 -17.84
N GLY A 329 -4.21 -31.45 -16.54
CA GLY A 329 -5.19 -31.70 -15.47
C GLY A 329 -4.94 -30.76 -14.30
N ASP A 330 -5.43 -31.14 -13.12
CA ASP A 330 -5.26 -30.34 -11.90
C ASP A 330 -3.84 -30.56 -11.32
N LEU A 331 -3.21 -29.48 -10.86
CA LEU A 331 -1.91 -29.48 -10.19
C LEU A 331 -1.86 -28.35 -9.16
N THR A 332 -1.28 -28.60 -7.99
CA THR A 332 -1.00 -27.55 -7.01
C THR A 332 0.51 -27.36 -6.87
N VAL A 333 0.98 -26.12 -7.04
CA VAL A 333 2.34 -25.69 -6.73
C VAL A 333 2.32 -25.09 -5.32
N ALA A 334 2.83 -25.85 -4.34
CA ALA A 334 2.90 -25.38 -2.96
C ALA A 334 3.85 -24.17 -2.82
N GLY A 335 5.06 -24.27 -3.37
CA GLY A 335 6.03 -23.18 -3.40
C GLY A 335 7.01 -23.35 -4.57
N TRP A 336 7.29 -22.29 -5.30
CA TRP A 336 8.34 -22.26 -6.34
C TRP A 336 8.95 -20.87 -6.45
N ALA A 337 10.27 -20.78 -6.64
CA ALA A 337 10.94 -19.50 -6.77
C ALA A 337 12.02 -19.50 -7.86
N LYS A 338 12.20 -18.34 -8.51
CA LYS A 338 13.35 -17.96 -9.34
C LYS A 338 13.93 -16.66 -8.77
N GLY A 339 15.16 -16.69 -8.29
CA GLY A 339 15.88 -15.51 -7.80
C GLY A 339 16.91 -15.86 -6.74
N ARG A 340 17.28 -14.89 -5.89
CA ARG A 340 18.19 -15.10 -4.76
C ARG A 340 17.46 -15.63 -3.53
N SER A 341 18.08 -16.56 -2.81
CA SER A 341 17.58 -17.11 -1.56
C SER A 341 18.59 -16.87 -0.46
N ILE A 342 18.13 -16.43 0.71
CA ILE A 342 18.95 -16.21 1.91
C ILE A 342 18.37 -17.08 3.03
N ASP A 343 19.13 -18.08 3.48
CA ASP A 343 18.76 -18.92 4.62
C ASP A 343 19.68 -18.61 5.81
N PHE A 344 19.08 -18.08 6.88
CA PHE A 344 19.74 -17.76 8.14
C PHE A 344 19.13 -18.59 9.29
N THR A 345 18.73 -19.85 9.04
CA THR A 345 18.13 -20.71 10.07
C THR A 345 19.15 -21.48 10.91
N THR A 346 20.44 -21.47 10.51
CA THR A 346 21.53 -22.22 11.15
C THR A 346 22.56 -21.35 11.86
N GLY A 347 22.24 -20.07 12.11
CA GLY A 347 23.17 -19.11 12.74
C GLY A 347 24.25 -18.56 11.80
N ARG A 348 24.21 -18.92 10.52
CA ARG A 348 25.03 -18.35 9.44
C ARG A 348 24.17 -18.17 8.19
N ALA A 349 24.42 -17.09 7.45
CA ALA A 349 23.77 -16.87 6.16
C ALA A 349 24.28 -17.87 5.11
N ALA A 350 23.36 -18.63 4.51
CA ALA A 350 23.58 -19.36 3.28
C ALA A 350 22.85 -18.64 2.14
N GLU A 351 23.60 -18.01 1.23
CA GLU A 351 23.02 -17.28 0.11
C GLU A 351 23.22 -18.04 -1.22
N THR A 352 22.11 -18.36 -1.88
CA THR A 352 22.11 -19.18 -3.10
C THR A 352 21.18 -18.61 -4.16
N THR A 353 21.25 -19.15 -5.38
CA THR A 353 20.26 -18.86 -6.42
C THR A 353 19.28 -20.02 -6.48
N VAL A 354 17.99 -19.73 -6.39
CA VAL A 354 16.90 -20.70 -6.49
C VAL A 354 16.23 -20.58 -7.86
N LYS A 355 15.89 -21.74 -8.42
CA LYS A 355 15.03 -21.92 -9.60
C LYS A 355 14.35 -23.27 -9.50
N ALA A 356 13.58 -23.45 -8.44
CA ALA A 356 13.09 -24.75 -8.01
C ALA A 356 11.85 -24.62 -7.11
N ASP A 357 11.20 -25.77 -6.90
CA ASP A 357 10.20 -25.91 -5.84
C ASP A 357 10.86 -25.76 -4.46
N PHE A 358 10.13 -25.23 -3.49
CA PHE A 358 10.58 -25.11 -2.10
C PHE A 358 9.40 -25.27 -1.14
N ASP A 359 9.70 -25.60 0.12
CA ASP A 359 8.68 -25.68 1.16
C ASP A 359 8.30 -24.25 1.62
N PRO A 360 7.04 -23.81 1.36
CA PRO A 360 6.58 -22.49 1.73
C PRO A 360 6.40 -22.37 3.25
N PHE A 361 6.25 -21.14 3.71
CA PHE A 361 5.96 -20.81 5.09
C PHE A 361 4.69 -21.53 5.52
N GLN A 362 4.77 -22.23 6.64
CA GLN A 362 3.62 -22.91 7.21
C GLN A 362 2.77 -21.86 7.93
N LYS A 363 1.80 -21.31 7.19
CA LYS A 363 0.91 -20.25 7.65
C LYS A 363 0.13 -20.72 8.89
N PRO A 364 0.25 -20.04 10.05
CA PRO A 364 -0.54 -20.36 11.23
C PRO A 364 -2.03 -20.39 10.95
N ALA A 365 -2.77 -21.32 11.56
CA ALA A 365 -4.23 -21.44 11.38
C ALA A 365 -4.99 -20.14 11.70
N ALA A 366 -4.47 -19.33 12.65
CA ALA A 366 -5.05 -18.03 12.99
C ALA A 366 -5.07 -17.03 11.83
N LEU A 367 -4.14 -17.15 10.86
CA LEU A 367 -4.07 -16.31 9.67
C LEU A 367 -4.93 -16.82 8.51
N LEU A 368 -5.48 -18.03 8.62
CA LEU A 368 -6.12 -18.74 7.52
C LEU A 368 -7.64 -18.74 7.64
N LYS A 369 -8.29 -18.73 6.49
CA LYS A 369 -9.69 -19.11 6.30
C LYS A 369 -9.77 -20.07 5.13
N ASP A 370 -10.39 -21.23 5.34
CA ASP A 370 -10.54 -22.27 4.32
C ASP A 370 -9.21 -22.69 3.64
N GLY A 371 -8.12 -22.68 4.41
CA GLY A 371 -6.78 -23.11 3.97
C GLY A 371 -5.96 -22.07 3.21
N VAL A 372 -6.50 -20.86 2.99
CA VAL A 372 -5.80 -19.72 2.38
C VAL A 372 -5.71 -18.55 3.36
N LEU A 373 -4.83 -17.58 3.11
CA LEU A 373 -4.77 -16.38 3.96
C LEU A 373 -6.12 -15.66 3.92
N PHE A 374 -6.64 -15.36 5.11
CA PHE A 374 -7.88 -14.61 5.27
C PHE A 374 -7.75 -13.22 4.63
N GLU A 375 -8.76 -12.84 3.85
CA GLU A 375 -8.87 -11.51 3.26
C GLU A 375 -10.29 -11.01 3.36
N ARG A 376 -10.44 -9.68 3.48
CA ARG A 376 -11.73 -9.01 3.58
C ARG A 376 -11.64 -7.64 2.92
N SER A 377 -12.48 -7.42 1.92
CA SER A 377 -12.59 -6.11 1.30
C SER A 377 -13.23 -5.08 2.21
N ARG A 378 -12.88 -3.83 1.95
CA ARG A 378 -13.50 -2.67 2.57
C ARG A 378 -15.03 -2.81 2.58
N PRO A 379 -15.68 -2.78 3.75
CA PRO A 379 -17.14 -2.78 3.84
C PRO A 379 -17.74 -1.58 3.11
N LEU A 380 -18.74 -1.81 2.26
CA LEU A 380 -19.51 -0.76 1.60
C LEU A 380 -20.91 -0.57 2.21
N TYR A 381 -21.36 -1.53 3.03
CA TYR A 381 -22.66 -1.49 3.72
C TYR A 381 -23.87 -1.40 2.76
N GLU A 382 -23.81 -2.15 1.66
CA GLU A 382 -24.79 -2.13 0.56
C GLU A 382 -26.21 -2.49 1.01
N ASP A 383 -26.34 -3.29 2.05
CA ASP A 383 -27.62 -3.74 2.61
C ASP A 383 -28.24 -2.74 3.61
N LEU A 384 -27.53 -1.65 3.95
CA LEU A 384 -28.02 -0.64 4.88
C LEU A 384 -28.66 0.54 4.15
N SER A 385 -29.71 1.10 4.75
CA SER A 385 -30.30 2.37 4.30
C SER A 385 -29.57 3.57 4.89
N ALA A 386 -29.75 4.77 4.33
CA ALA A 386 -29.22 6.01 4.89
C ALA A 386 -29.62 6.25 6.36
N SER A 387 -30.79 5.77 6.79
CA SER A 387 -31.24 5.87 8.20
C SER A 387 -30.45 5.00 9.18
N SER A 388 -29.63 4.08 8.67
CA SER A 388 -28.68 3.29 9.47
C SER A 388 -27.37 4.05 9.74
N PHE A 389 -27.22 5.26 9.21
CA PHE A 389 -26.03 6.08 9.42
C PHE A 389 -26.34 7.25 10.36
N VAL A 390 -25.38 7.59 11.23
CA VAL A 390 -25.48 8.73 12.14
C VAL A 390 -24.33 9.68 11.83
N SER A 391 -24.67 10.84 11.25
CA SER A 391 -23.71 11.90 10.88
C SER A 391 -23.10 12.56 12.12
N ALA A 392 -21.78 12.74 12.09
CA ALA A 392 -21.04 13.45 13.13
C ALA A 392 -21.47 14.90 13.25
N ARG A 393 -21.69 15.58 12.11
CA ARG A 393 -22.15 16.98 12.14
C ARG A 393 -23.59 17.12 12.63
N ALA A 394 -24.47 16.19 12.25
CA ALA A 394 -25.82 16.13 12.80
C ALA A 394 -25.82 15.84 14.31
N ALA A 395 -24.84 15.09 14.81
CA ALA A 395 -24.65 14.81 16.23
C ALA A 395 -23.94 15.94 17.02
N GLY A 396 -23.56 17.03 16.35
CA GLY A 396 -23.09 18.27 16.97
C GLY A 396 -21.61 18.60 16.77
N ALA A 397 -20.81 17.71 16.18
CA ALA A 397 -19.44 18.01 15.79
C ALA A 397 -19.43 19.06 14.66
N LYS A 398 -18.39 19.90 14.58
CA LYS A 398 -18.32 20.99 13.61
C LYS A 398 -17.51 20.62 12.39
N GLY A 399 -16.35 19.99 12.59
CA GLY A 399 -15.42 19.67 11.51
C GLY A 399 -14.82 20.92 10.85
N ASP A 400 -14.79 22.05 11.55
CA ASP A 400 -14.43 23.38 11.03
C ASP A 400 -12.93 23.71 11.16
N GLY A 401 -12.11 22.78 11.66
CA GLY A 401 -10.68 22.97 11.92
C GLY A 401 -10.38 23.93 13.08
N LYS A 402 -11.36 24.26 13.93
CA LYS A 402 -11.21 25.25 15.00
C LYS A 402 -11.86 24.81 16.31
N THR A 403 -13.10 24.33 16.24
CA THR A 403 -13.88 23.88 17.38
C THR A 403 -13.31 22.57 17.91
N ASP A 404 -13.19 22.48 19.23
CA ASP A 404 -12.89 21.21 19.90
C ASP A 404 -14.10 20.28 19.82
N ASP A 405 -14.01 19.28 18.95
CA ASP A 405 -15.07 18.32 18.66
C ASP A 405 -15.00 17.07 19.54
N THR A 406 -14.04 17.01 20.48
CA THR A 406 -13.79 15.81 21.32
C THR A 406 -15.05 15.32 22.02
N ALA A 407 -15.78 16.21 22.70
CA ALA A 407 -16.95 15.81 23.48
C ALA A 407 -18.12 15.36 22.59
N ALA A 408 -18.32 16.00 21.44
CA ALA A 408 -19.38 15.65 20.50
C ALA A 408 -19.10 14.30 19.85
N LEU A 409 -17.85 14.08 19.39
CA LEU A 409 -17.43 12.82 18.79
C LEU A 409 -17.42 11.67 19.81
N GLN A 410 -16.89 11.88 21.02
CA GLN A 410 -16.92 10.82 22.04
C GLN A 410 -18.35 10.41 22.39
N LYS A 411 -19.27 11.39 22.53
CA LYS A 411 -20.68 11.10 22.78
C LYS A 411 -21.30 10.31 21.62
N LEU A 412 -21.02 10.69 20.38
CA LEU A 412 -21.49 9.97 19.19
C LEU A 412 -21.01 8.51 19.18
N LEU A 413 -19.74 8.28 19.50
CA LEU A 413 -19.17 6.93 19.60
C LEU A 413 -19.81 6.14 20.74
N ASP A 414 -19.99 6.75 21.91
CA ASP A 414 -20.61 6.12 23.07
C ASP A 414 -22.07 5.73 22.81
N ASP A 415 -22.84 6.59 22.15
CA ASP A 415 -24.26 6.35 21.85
C ASP A 415 -24.47 5.26 20.79
N ASN A 416 -23.47 5.02 19.93
CA ASN A 416 -23.56 4.05 18.83
C ASN A 416 -22.70 2.80 19.03
N ALA A 417 -22.03 2.66 20.17
CA ALA A 417 -21.35 1.43 20.55
C ALA A 417 -22.37 0.29 20.70
N ASN A 418 -22.11 -0.86 20.06
CA ASN A 418 -23.02 -2.02 20.02
C ASN A 418 -24.41 -1.71 19.43
N SER A 419 -24.51 -0.70 18.58
CA SER A 419 -25.73 -0.41 17.80
C SER A 419 -25.70 -1.12 16.45
N ASP A 420 -26.83 -1.14 15.75
CA ASP A 420 -26.92 -1.53 14.33
C ASP A 420 -26.57 -0.38 13.37
N LYS A 421 -26.12 0.76 13.91
CA LYS A 421 -25.79 1.97 13.16
C LYS A 421 -24.33 2.03 12.78
N VAL A 422 -24.07 2.78 11.71
CA VAL A 422 -22.73 3.15 11.27
C VAL A 422 -22.54 4.64 11.55
N VAL A 423 -21.47 4.98 12.26
CA VAL A 423 -21.08 6.37 12.48
C VAL A 423 -20.50 6.90 11.17
N PHE A 424 -21.12 7.95 10.64
CA PHE A 424 -20.68 8.64 9.43
C PHE A 424 -19.95 9.91 9.82
N ILE A 425 -18.64 9.96 9.58
CA ILE A 425 -17.86 11.18 9.79
C ILE A 425 -17.92 12.00 8.50
N ASP A 426 -18.81 12.99 8.45
CA ASP A 426 -18.88 13.93 7.34
C ASP A 426 -17.50 14.56 7.06
N HIS A 427 -17.22 14.98 5.82
CA HIS A 427 -15.91 15.55 5.53
C HIS A 427 -15.67 16.81 6.39
N GLY A 428 -14.47 16.96 6.91
CA GLY A 428 -14.12 18.08 7.80
C GLY A 428 -12.78 17.86 8.47
N PHE A 429 -12.41 18.84 9.30
CA PHE A 429 -11.24 18.80 10.18
C PHE A 429 -11.71 18.90 11.63
N TYR A 430 -11.75 17.76 12.30
CA TYR A 430 -12.26 17.63 13.66
C TYR A 430 -11.10 17.73 14.65
N LYS A 431 -10.98 18.86 15.34
CA LYS A 431 -9.97 19.01 16.39
C LYS A 431 -10.37 18.21 17.60
N ILE A 432 -9.44 17.39 18.06
CA ILE A 432 -9.59 16.50 19.19
C ILE A 432 -8.47 16.83 20.18
N THR A 433 -8.84 17.18 21.41
CA THR A 433 -7.91 17.63 22.46
C THR A 433 -7.72 16.62 23.57
N LYS A 434 -8.42 15.48 23.50
CA LYS A 434 -8.24 14.29 24.35
C LYS A 434 -8.55 13.01 23.57
N THR A 435 -8.05 11.87 24.04
CA THR A 435 -8.32 10.57 23.43
C THR A 435 -9.81 10.33 23.17
N LEU A 436 -10.13 9.85 21.96
CA LEU A 436 -11.40 9.22 21.63
C LEU A 436 -11.29 7.71 21.83
N THR A 437 -12.13 7.14 22.69
CA THR A 437 -12.25 5.69 22.87
C THR A 437 -13.36 5.14 21.99
N ILE A 438 -13.02 4.19 21.13
CA ILE A 438 -13.93 3.45 20.26
C ILE A 438 -14.19 2.09 20.90
N LYS A 439 -15.43 1.84 21.31
CA LYS A 439 -15.81 0.59 21.98
C LYS A 439 -16.13 -0.52 20.97
N PRO A 440 -16.00 -1.80 21.35
CA PRO A 440 -16.50 -2.91 20.56
C PRO A 440 -17.96 -2.72 20.11
N GLY A 441 -18.28 -3.23 18.92
CA GLY A 441 -19.58 -3.08 18.28
C GLY A 441 -19.76 -1.76 17.51
N THR A 442 -18.68 -1.03 17.22
CA THR A 442 -18.74 0.28 16.53
C THR A 442 -18.27 0.15 15.08
N ARG A 443 -19.00 0.76 14.15
CA ARG A 443 -18.60 0.88 12.74
C ARG A 443 -18.52 2.34 12.36
N ILE A 444 -17.43 2.76 11.71
CA ILE A 444 -17.15 4.14 11.35
C ILE A 444 -16.76 4.20 9.87
N THR A 445 -17.35 5.11 9.12
CA THR A 445 -16.92 5.43 7.76
C THR A 445 -16.90 6.94 7.55
N GLY A 446 -15.88 7.47 6.87
CA GLY A 446 -15.77 8.90 6.56
C GLY A 446 -16.27 9.25 5.15
N GLU A 447 -16.56 10.53 4.95
CA GLU A 447 -16.81 11.10 3.62
C GLU A 447 -15.48 11.55 3.00
N VAL A 448 -15.06 10.87 1.92
CA VAL A 448 -13.70 11.00 1.32
C VAL A 448 -12.64 10.46 2.28
N TRP A 449 -11.84 11.32 2.89
CA TRP A 449 -10.95 10.99 4.00
C TRP A 449 -11.20 12.06 5.05
N ALA A 450 -12.14 11.81 5.96
CA ALA A 450 -12.49 12.76 7.00
C ALA A 450 -11.33 12.90 8.00
N ASN A 451 -11.00 14.14 8.40
CA ASN A 451 -9.76 14.41 9.11
C ASN A 451 -9.99 14.48 10.62
N LEU A 452 -9.42 13.54 11.38
CA LEU A 452 -9.39 13.57 12.85
C LEU A 452 -8.02 14.10 13.30
N VAL A 453 -8.00 15.23 14.00
CA VAL A 453 -6.78 16.01 14.25
C VAL A 453 -6.46 16.05 15.74
N ALA A 454 -5.39 15.39 16.16
CA ALA A 454 -4.86 15.52 17.53
C ALA A 454 -4.30 16.93 17.74
N SER A 455 -4.83 17.70 18.70
CA SER A 455 -4.49 19.10 18.92
C SER A 455 -4.35 19.42 20.41
N GLY A 456 -3.47 20.36 20.74
CA GLY A 456 -3.29 20.87 22.10
C GLY A 456 -2.32 20.06 22.98
N ASP A 457 -2.07 20.59 24.18
CA ASP A 457 -0.98 20.15 25.06
C ASP A 457 -1.09 18.68 25.50
N PHE A 458 -2.29 18.10 25.50
CA PHE A 458 -2.51 16.69 25.84
C PHE A 458 -1.69 15.73 24.96
N PHE A 459 -1.39 16.13 23.73
CA PHE A 459 -0.64 15.34 22.76
C PHE A 459 0.80 15.82 22.55
N ASN A 460 1.31 16.76 23.35
CA ASN A 460 2.62 17.38 23.13
C ASN A 460 3.68 17.00 24.18
N ASP A 461 3.46 15.93 24.96
CA ASP A 461 4.43 15.43 25.92
C ASP A 461 4.95 14.03 25.52
N ALA A 462 6.16 13.99 24.98
CA ALA A 462 6.81 12.73 24.58
C ALA A 462 7.16 11.81 25.76
N THR A 463 7.18 12.32 27.00
CA THR A 463 7.44 11.51 28.20
C THR A 463 6.18 10.83 28.73
N ASN A 464 5.00 11.32 28.31
CA ASN A 464 3.70 10.78 28.65
C ASN A 464 2.78 10.76 27.40
N PRO A 465 3.15 9.98 26.37
CA PRO A 465 2.44 10.01 25.09
C PRO A 465 1.00 9.50 25.25
N GLN A 466 0.08 10.07 24.46
CA GLN A 466 -1.36 9.83 24.54
C GLN A 466 -1.95 9.43 23.19
N PRO A 467 -2.88 8.45 23.16
CA PRO A 467 -3.54 8.08 21.92
C PRO A 467 -4.61 9.10 21.49
N LEU A 468 -4.65 9.44 20.20
CA LEU A 468 -5.77 10.14 19.56
C LEU A 468 -6.98 9.21 19.52
N LEU A 469 -6.82 8.04 18.89
CA LEU A 469 -7.82 6.97 18.89
C LEU A 469 -7.36 5.81 19.75
N ARG A 470 -8.16 5.45 20.75
CA ARG A 470 -8.04 4.18 21.49
C ARG A 470 -9.12 3.23 20.97
N VAL A 471 -8.71 2.23 20.20
CA VAL A 471 -9.59 1.25 19.56
C VAL A 471 -9.72 0.04 20.46
N GLY A 472 -10.79 0.02 21.27
CA GLY A 472 -10.99 -0.90 22.37
C GLY A 472 -10.06 -0.65 23.56
N GLU A 473 -10.41 -1.22 24.69
CA GLU A 473 -9.52 -1.37 25.84
C GLU A 473 -8.77 -2.71 25.77
N ALA A 474 -7.69 -2.85 26.54
CA ALA A 474 -6.96 -4.10 26.60
C ALA A 474 -7.86 -5.26 27.08
N GLY A 475 -7.94 -6.32 26.29
CA GLY A 475 -8.80 -7.47 26.52
C GLY A 475 -10.18 -7.40 25.86
N ASP A 476 -10.53 -6.28 25.24
CA ASP A 476 -11.78 -6.17 24.47
C ASP A 476 -11.75 -7.07 23.22
N THR A 477 -12.91 -7.64 22.91
CA THR A 477 -13.15 -8.37 21.66
C THR A 477 -14.47 -7.93 21.06
N GLY A 478 -14.53 -7.80 19.74
CA GLY A 478 -15.75 -7.37 19.05
C GLY A 478 -15.49 -6.77 17.68
N VAL A 479 -16.60 -6.42 17.02
CA VAL A 479 -16.57 -5.72 15.72
C VAL A 479 -16.12 -4.29 15.93
N ILE A 480 -15.01 -3.89 15.31
CA ILE A 480 -14.66 -2.49 15.09
C ILE A 480 -14.19 -2.33 13.66
N GLU A 481 -14.95 -1.58 12.87
CA GLU A 481 -14.66 -1.34 11.45
C GLU A 481 -14.43 0.15 11.22
N LEU A 482 -13.26 0.52 10.71
CA LEU A 482 -12.92 1.91 10.38
C LEU A 482 -12.67 2.05 8.88
N SER A 483 -13.26 3.04 8.22
CA SER A 483 -12.91 3.35 6.82
C SER A 483 -12.97 4.82 6.43
N ASP A 484 -12.21 5.19 5.40
CA ASP A 484 -12.22 6.54 4.78
C ASP A 484 -11.85 7.66 5.78
N LEU A 485 -10.75 7.50 6.53
CA LEU A 485 -10.28 8.48 7.53
C LEU A 485 -8.84 8.93 7.26
N ALA A 486 -8.54 10.19 7.57
CA ALA A 486 -7.19 10.72 7.70
C ALA A 486 -6.95 11.15 9.14
N LEU A 487 -5.94 10.57 9.79
CA LEU A 487 -5.53 10.90 11.15
C LEU A 487 -4.33 11.84 11.08
N MET A 488 -4.44 12.99 11.73
CA MET A 488 -3.48 14.09 11.63
C MET A 488 -3.09 14.59 13.03
N THR A 489 -2.00 15.34 13.09
CA THR A 489 -1.66 16.18 14.24
C THR A 489 -1.71 17.66 13.85
N GLU A 490 -2.14 18.50 14.78
CA GLU A 490 -1.86 19.93 14.77
C GLU A 490 -0.64 20.18 15.66
N GLY A 491 0.50 20.47 15.03
CA GLY A 491 1.78 20.53 15.72
C GLY A 491 2.00 21.80 16.56
N PRO A 492 2.93 21.74 17.53
CA PRO A 492 3.72 20.55 17.89
C PRO A 492 2.90 19.52 18.68
N ALA A 493 3.16 18.23 18.43
CA ALA A 493 2.42 17.10 19.02
C ALA A 493 3.37 15.94 19.35
N ALA A 494 4.47 16.22 20.06
CA ALA A 494 5.54 15.26 20.34
C ALA A 494 5.10 13.99 21.10
N GLY A 495 3.95 14.03 21.78
CA GLY A 495 3.37 12.93 22.56
C GLY A 495 2.22 12.20 21.85
N ALA A 496 1.87 12.54 20.61
CA ALA A 496 0.72 11.95 19.94
C ALA A 496 1.00 10.49 19.52
N ILE A 497 0.13 9.56 19.92
CA ILE A 497 -0.01 8.24 19.31
C ILE A 497 -1.29 8.30 18.46
N LEU A 498 -1.25 8.21 17.13
CA LEU A 498 -2.50 8.43 16.37
C LEU A 498 -3.51 7.29 16.55
N ILE A 499 -3.02 6.05 16.57
CA ILE A 499 -3.86 4.86 16.77
C ILE A 499 -3.23 3.97 17.85
N GLU A 500 -4.00 3.68 18.90
CA GLU A 500 -3.75 2.59 19.82
C GLU A 500 -4.82 1.52 19.65
N TRP A 501 -4.44 0.36 19.09
CA TRP A 501 -5.34 -0.73 18.78
C TRP A 501 -5.26 -1.85 19.81
N ASN A 502 -6.29 -2.02 20.62
CA ASN A 502 -6.35 -3.04 21.68
C ASN A 502 -7.41 -4.12 21.44
N ASN A 503 -8.45 -3.79 20.66
CA ASN A 503 -9.53 -4.71 20.31
C ASN A 503 -9.02 -5.92 19.51
N ALA A 504 -9.61 -7.08 19.76
CA ALA A 504 -9.39 -8.29 18.96
C ALA A 504 -10.68 -8.78 18.30
N ASP A 505 -10.47 -9.57 17.25
CA ASP A 505 -11.51 -10.35 16.61
C ASP A 505 -12.18 -11.27 17.63
N PRO A 506 -13.52 -11.35 17.64
CA PRO A 506 -14.22 -12.41 18.35
C PRO A 506 -13.82 -13.78 17.80
N VAL A 507 -14.02 -14.81 18.65
CA VAL A 507 -13.89 -16.21 18.23
C VAL A 507 -14.76 -16.44 16.98
N ASP A 508 -14.17 -17.08 15.97
CA ASP A 508 -14.79 -17.43 14.68
C ASP A 508 -15.23 -16.24 13.78
N GLN A 509 -14.83 -15.01 14.10
CA GLN A 509 -15.12 -13.81 13.30
C GLN A 509 -13.84 -13.06 12.92
N GLN A 510 -13.05 -13.61 12.00
CA GLN A 510 -11.81 -12.98 11.53
C GLN A 510 -12.07 -11.66 10.78
N GLY A 511 -11.20 -10.68 11.00
CA GLY A 511 -11.18 -9.41 10.28
C GLY A 511 -12.39 -8.50 10.51
N VAL A 512 -13.08 -8.66 11.64
CA VAL A 512 -14.13 -7.72 12.07
C VAL A 512 -13.59 -6.64 13.00
N SER A 513 -12.37 -6.83 13.50
CA SER A 513 -11.49 -5.81 14.07
C SER A 513 -10.54 -5.34 12.95
N GLY A 514 -10.89 -4.26 12.24
CA GLY A 514 -10.09 -3.84 11.09
C GLY A 514 -10.31 -2.42 10.57
N MET A 515 -9.39 -1.99 9.71
CA MET A 515 -9.37 -0.66 9.09
C MET A 515 -9.02 -0.72 7.60
N TRP A 516 -9.73 0.06 6.79
CA TRP A 516 -9.59 0.15 5.32
C TRP A 516 -9.57 1.60 4.87
N GLU A 517 -8.59 2.05 4.07
CA GLU A 517 -8.52 3.47 3.66
C GLU A 517 -8.43 4.43 4.87
N VAL A 518 -7.77 3.99 5.94
CA VAL A 518 -7.48 4.80 7.12
C VAL A 518 -5.99 5.11 7.12
N HIS A 519 -5.64 6.38 6.98
CA HIS A 519 -4.27 6.83 6.79
C HIS A 519 -3.85 7.74 7.95
N ALA A 520 -2.59 7.67 8.36
CA ALA A 520 -1.96 8.72 9.15
C ALA A 520 -1.25 9.68 8.18
N ARG A 521 -1.62 10.96 8.22
CA ARG A 521 -1.03 12.04 7.41
C ARG A 521 -0.50 13.12 8.35
N VAL A 522 0.77 13.00 8.73
CA VAL A 522 1.38 13.83 9.77
C VAL A 522 2.19 14.97 9.15
N GLY A 523 1.61 16.17 9.20
CA GLY A 523 2.22 17.39 8.70
C GLY A 523 2.03 17.62 7.20
N GLY A 524 2.84 18.52 6.63
CA GLY A 524 2.92 18.78 5.19
C GLY A 524 1.64 19.26 4.52
N SER A 525 0.57 19.51 5.27
CA SER A 525 -0.77 19.81 4.75
C SER A 525 -1.49 20.85 5.60
N ALA A 526 -2.48 21.50 5.02
CA ALA A 526 -3.29 22.50 5.70
C ALA A 526 -3.94 21.94 6.97
N GLY A 527 -4.02 22.77 8.01
CA GLY A 527 -4.54 22.39 9.33
C GLY A 527 -3.57 21.61 10.22
N SER A 528 -2.42 21.20 9.71
CA SER A 528 -1.41 20.50 10.52
C SER A 528 -0.53 21.43 11.36
N ASN A 529 -0.45 22.72 11.00
CA ASN A 529 0.50 23.67 11.61
C ASN A 529 1.99 23.25 11.51
N LEU A 530 2.28 22.29 10.62
CA LEU A 530 3.57 21.59 10.41
C LEU A 530 3.96 21.66 8.92
N GLN A 531 3.83 22.84 8.34
CA GLN A 531 4.05 23.12 6.91
C GLN A 531 5.43 23.76 6.66
N MET A 532 5.77 23.96 5.39
CA MET A 532 7.10 24.44 5.00
C MET A 532 7.47 25.82 5.56
N ASP A 533 6.50 26.67 5.91
CA ASP A 533 6.75 27.98 6.53
C ASP A 533 7.48 27.88 7.87
N LYS A 534 7.35 26.75 8.56
CA LYS A 534 8.03 26.45 9.83
C LYS A 534 9.10 25.39 9.69
N CYS A 535 8.75 24.34 8.94
CA CYS A 535 9.49 23.09 8.92
C CYS A 535 10.17 22.82 7.59
N ALA A 536 10.45 23.83 6.75
CA ALA A 536 11.23 23.62 5.52
C ALA A 536 12.56 22.90 5.78
N LYS A 537 12.97 22.07 4.80
CA LYS A 537 14.27 21.41 4.80
C LYS A 537 15.42 22.39 5.04
N ASN A 538 16.43 21.95 5.80
CA ASN A 538 17.59 22.79 6.10
C ASN A 538 18.88 21.94 6.23
N PRO A 539 19.46 21.45 5.12
CA PRO A 539 20.60 20.54 5.13
C PRO A 539 21.89 21.14 5.71
N THR A 540 22.00 22.48 5.77
CA THR A 540 23.14 23.21 6.30
C THR A 540 22.87 23.81 7.69
N GLY A 541 21.66 23.62 8.23
CA GLY A 541 21.26 24.10 9.54
C GLY A 541 21.84 23.29 10.70
N PRO A 542 21.55 23.69 11.96
CA PRO A 542 21.88 22.86 13.11
C PRO A 542 21.14 21.52 13.06
N SER A 543 21.76 20.45 13.59
CA SER A 543 21.11 19.14 13.74
C SER A 543 20.06 19.12 14.85
N THR A 544 20.04 20.12 15.72
CA THR A 544 19.04 20.26 16.80
C THR A 544 17.63 20.42 16.19
N PRO A 545 16.69 19.52 16.50
CA PRO A 545 15.31 19.61 16.05
C PRO A 545 14.64 20.91 16.49
N LYS A 546 13.84 21.48 15.60
CA LYS A 546 12.94 22.59 15.93
C LYS A 546 11.77 22.07 16.75
N PRO A 547 11.51 22.57 17.96
CA PRO A 547 10.40 22.10 18.80
C PRO A 547 9.04 22.18 18.10
N GLU A 548 8.81 23.21 17.29
CA GLU A 548 7.57 23.39 16.52
C GLU A 548 7.37 22.34 15.40
N CYS A 549 8.39 21.57 15.03
CA CYS A 549 8.33 20.52 14.01
C CYS A 549 8.23 19.10 14.59
N MET A 550 8.05 18.99 15.91
CA MET A 550 7.74 17.72 16.58
C MET A 550 6.33 17.28 16.20
N ALA A 551 6.23 16.17 15.48
CA ALA A 551 5.05 15.87 14.68
C ALA A 551 4.16 14.77 15.30
N ALA A 552 4.76 13.70 15.83
CA ALA A 552 4.07 12.65 16.58
C ALA A 552 5.06 11.81 17.42
N PHE A 553 4.57 11.16 18.48
CA PHE A 553 5.36 10.13 19.18
C PHE A 553 5.39 8.81 18.39
N MET A 554 4.23 8.41 17.87
CA MET A 554 4.02 7.15 17.15
C MET A 554 2.79 7.24 16.24
N LEU A 555 2.83 6.65 15.04
CA LEU A 555 1.66 6.66 14.15
C LEU A 555 0.65 5.58 14.55
N MET A 556 1.10 4.35 14.84
CA MET A 556 0.19 3.28 15.26
C MET A 556 0.87 2.28 16.19
N ARG A 557 0.14 1.84 17.22
CA ARG A 557 0.45 0.65 18.01
C ARG A 557 -0.68 -0.38 18.01
N VAL A 558 -0.32 -1.66 18.06
CA VAL A 558 -1.21 -2.77 18.40
C VAL A 558 -0.80 -3.30 19.78
N GLY A 559 -1.67 -3.14 20.76
CA GLY A 559 -1.46 -3.58 22.14
C GLY A 559 -1.47 -5.11 22.27
N LYS A 560 -1.10 -5.59 23.46
CA LYS A 560 -0.84 -7.02 23.73
C LYS A 560 -1.98 -7.96 23.38
N THR A 561 -3.22 -7.51 23.51
CA THR A 561 -4.42 -8.31 23.24
C THR A 561 -4.99 -8.09 21.85
N GLY A 562 -4.47 -7.12 21.08
CA GLY A 562 -5.10 -6.67 19.84
C GLY A 562 -4.90 -7.64 18.69
N SER A 563 -5.91 -7.76 17.83
CA SER A 563 -5.81 -8.36 16.50
C SER A 563 -6.40 -7.36 15.50
N VAL A 564 -5.79 -7.24 14.33
CA VAL A 564 -6.18 -6.21 13.37
C VAL A 564 -6.04 -6.67 11.93
N TYR A 565 -7.07 -6.39 11.13
CA TYR A 565 -7.02 -6.44 9.68
C TYR A 565 -6.79 -5.02 9.13
N MET A 566 -5.76 -4.85 8.31
CA MET A 566 -5.36 -3.58 7.70
C MET A 566 -5.31 -3.73 6.19
N GLU A 567 -5.93 -2.81 5.46
CA GLU A 567 -5.92 -2.78 4.01
C GLU A 567 -5.85 -1.35 3.45
N ASN A 568 -4.87 -1.13 2.58
CA ASN A 568 -4.55 0.18 2.02
C ASN A 568 -4.42 1.27 3.10
N ASN A 569 -3.56 1.03 4.09
CA ASN A 569 -3.28 2.00 5.15
C ASN A 569 -1.89 2.59 4.93
N TRP A 570 -1.82 3.92 4.95
CA TRP A 570 -0.58 4.65 4.77
C TRP A 570 -0.26 5.44 6.04
N LEU A 571 0.86 5.14 6.67
CA LEU A 571 1.36 5.78 7.88
C LEU A 571 2.51 6.71 7.52
N TRP A 572 2.15 7.94 7.11
CA TRP A 572 3.08 8.87 6.48
C TRP A 572 3.37 10.07 7.37
N THR A 573 4.65 10.27 7.68
CA THR A 573 5.17 11.55 8.19
C THR A 573 5.67 12.35 7.01
N SER A 574 5.15 13.56 6.80
CA SER A 574 5.36 14.25 5.53
C SER A 574 6.82 14.56 5.27
N ASP A 575 7.31 14.17 4.10
CA ASP A 575 8.62 14.55 3.58
C ASP A 575 8.55 15.86 2.77
N HIS A 576 7.36 16.30 2.34
CA HIS A 576 7.13 17.55 1.60
C HIS A 576 5.78 18.21 1.86
N GLU A 577 5.69 19.47 1.43
CA GLU A 577 4.49 20.31 1.45
C GLU A 577 3.51 19.94 0.31
N LEU A 578 2.23 19.75 0.64
CA LEU A 578 1.16 19.31 -0.27
C LEU A 578 0.20 20.41 -0.70
N ASP A 579 0.10 21.53 0.02
CA ASP A 579 -0.96 22.52 -0.22
C ASP A 579 -0.43 23.86 -0.73
N VAL A 580 0.82 24.20 -0.41
CA VAL A 580 1.37 25.54 -0.67
C VAL A 580 2.61 25.50 -1.56
N LYS A 581 2.60 26.29 -2.64
CA LYS A 581 3.77 26.49 -3.49
C LYS A 581 4.95 27.07 -2.69
N PRO A 582 6.20 26.61 -2.92
CA PRO A 582 6.61 25.76 -4.04
C PRO A 582 6.69 24.25 -3.71
N TYR A 583 5.86 23.73 -2.79
CA TYR A 583 5.80 22.30 -2.47
C TYR A 583 7.16 21.73 -2.03
N THR A 584 7.87 22.49 -1.19
CA THR A 584 9.24 22.13 -0.78
C THR A 584 9.21 21.01 0.26
N GLN A 585 10.27 20.19 0.25
CA GLN A 585 10.54 19.21 1.30
C GLN A 585 10.53 19.85 2.70
N VAL A 586 10.02 19.10 3.68
CA VAL A 586 9.93 19.50 5.09
C VAL A 586 10.75 18.56 5.99
N THR A 587 11.04 19.02 7.20
CA THR A 587 11.73 18.29 8.26
C THR A 587 10.75 18.13 9.42
N LEU A 588 10.12 16.97 9.52
CA LEU A 588 9.15 16.65 10.56
C LEU A 588 9.61 15.44 11.35
N PHE A 589 9.36 15.44 12.66
CA PHE A 589 9.85 14.40 13.56
C PHE A 589 8.69 13.60 14.14
N SER A 590 8.44 12.43 13.56
CA SER A 590 7.63 11.37 14.16
C SER A 590 8.54 10.28 14.68
N GLY A 591 8.39 9.88 15.94
CA GLY A 591 9.30 8.90 16.54
C GLY A 591 9.24 7.53 15.88
N ARG A 592 8.03 6.99 15.71
CA ARG A 592 7.79 5.57 15.37
C ARG A 592 6.63 5.45 14.37
N GLY A 593 6.77 4.56 13.39
CA GLY A 593 5.70 4.24 12.44
C GLY A 593 4.64 3.33 13.06
N PHE A 594 4.78 2.02 12.81
CA PHE A 594 3.94 0.97 13.33
C PHE A 594 4.68 0.10 14.36
N TRP A 595 4.06 -0.15 15.51
CA TRP A 595 4.56 -1.10 16.52
C TRP A 595 3.50 -2.10 16.94
N SER A 596 3.79 -3.39 16.88
CA SER A 596 2.95 -4.43 17.49
C SER A 596 3.65 -5.08 18.68
N GLU A 597 2.88 -5.24 19.75
CA GLU A 597 3.19 -6.10 20.89
C GLU A 597 2.12 -7.19 21.12
N SER A 598 1.27 -7.43 20.11
CA SER A 598 0.21 -8.45 20.18
C SER A 598 0.77 -9.86 20.40
N VAL A 599 0.50 -10.45 21.56
CA VAL A 599 1.09 -11.75 21.94
C VAL A 599 0.43 -12.94 21.26
N GLU A 600 -0.75 -12.74 20.66
CA GLU A 600 -1.52 -13.76 19.96
C GLU A 600 -1.76 -13.45 18.47
N GLY A 601 -1.76 -12.19 18.03
CA GLY A 601 -2.33 -11.81 16.73
C GLY A 601 -3.80 -12.24 16.64
N PRO A 602 -4.30 -12.60 15.44
CA PRO A 602 -3.67 -12.44 14.14
C PRO A 602 -3.57 -10.98 13.68
N ILE A 603 -2.58 -10.69 12.85
CA ILE A 603 -2.44 -9.38 12.19
C ILE A 603 -2.31 -9.62 10.69
N TRP A 604 -3.17 -8.97 9.89
CA TRP A 604 -3.11 -8.96 8.44
C TRP A 604 -2.90 -7.55 7.93
N MET A 605 -1.91 -7.37 7.04
CA MET A 605 -1.57 -6.07 6.47
C MET A 605 -1.47 -6.19 4.95
N TYR A 606 -2.48 -5.70 4.25
CA TYR A 606 -2.58 -5.71 2.80
C TYR A 606 -2.24 -4.34 2.22
N GLY A 607 -1.12 -4.25 1.50
CA GLY A 607 -0.69 -3.00 0.85
C GLY A 607 -0.52 -1.83 1.82
N THR A 608 0.16 -2.07 2.95
CA THR A 608 0.42 -1.01 3.95
C THR A 608 1.77 -0.35 3.69
N ALA A 609 1.87 0.94 3.95
CA ALA A 609 3.13 1.68 3.91
C ALA A 609 3.34 2.46 5.21
N SER A 610 4.59 2.54 5.68
CA SER A 610 4.98 3.37 6.82
C SER A 610 6.29 4.06 6.50
N GLU A 611 6.31 5.39 6.55
CA GLU A 611 7.42 6.16 5.98
C GLU A 611 7.84 7.34 6.86
N HIS A 612 9.14 7.62 6.81
CA HIS A 612 9.80 8.81 7.36
C HIS A 612 9.67 8.97 8.88
N ASN A 613 9.57 7.88 9.61
CA ASN A 613 9.64 7.87 11.07
C ASN A 613 11.10 7.72 11.55
N VAL A 614 11.45 8.35 12.66
CA VAL A 614 12.83 8.51 13.14
C VAL A 614 13.48 7.15 13.47
N LEU A 615 12.82 6.31 14.26
CA LEU A 615 13.39 5.08 14.82
C LEU A 615 13.18 3.86 13.92
N TYR A 616 11.94 3.66 13.49
CA TYR A 616 11.55 2.54 12.64
C TYR A 616 10.24 2.82 11.92
N GLN A 617 10.07 2.15 10.78
CA GLN A 617 8.81 2.16 10.06
C GLN A 617 7.89 1.03 10.56
N TYR A 618 8.39 -0.20 10.70
CA TYR A 618 7.66 -1.31 11.31
C TYR A 618 8.48 -1.99 12.41
N GLN A 619 7.83 -2.27 13.54
CA GLN A 619 8.41 -3.06 14.63
C GLN A 619 7.44 -4.10 15.17
N PHE A 620 7.95 -5.30 15.41
CA PHE A 620 7.24 -6.41 16.07
C PHE A 620 8.02 -6.84 17.29
N THR A 621 7.36 -6.89 18.45
CA THR A 621 7.98 -7.31 19.70
C THR A 621 7.09 -8.29 20.43
N ASN A 622 7.63 -9.45 20.84
CA ASN A 622 6.84 -10.50 21.51
C ASN A 622 5.59 -10.90 20.71
N THR A 623 5.61 -10.71 19.38
CA THR A 623 4.44 -10.86 18.52
C THR A 623 4.45 -12.19 17.78
N LYS A 624 3.27 -12.74 17.49
CA LYS A 624 3.14 -13.89 16.58
C LYS A 624 1.92 -13.80 15.66
N ASN A 625 1.88 -14.67 14.66
CA ASN A 625 0.79 -14.79 13.69
C ASN A 625 0.58 -13.50 12.88
N VAL A 626 1.61 -13.11 12.14
CA VAL A 626 1.59 -11.88 11.32
C VAL A 626 1.72 -12.23 9.85
N PHE A 627 0.82 -11.68 9.05
CA PHE A 627 0.94 -11.60 7.60
C PHE A 627 1.02 -10.13 7.17
N MET A 628 1.98 -9.80 6.32
CA MET A 628 2.02 -8.50 5.65
C MET A 628 2.40 -8.68 4.18
N GLY A 629 1.65 -8.09 3.26
CA GLY A 629 1.95 -8.19 1.83
C GLY A 629 1.17 -7.21 0.96
N HIS A 630 1.81 -6.39 0.13
CA HIS A 630 3.19 -5.92 0.23
C HIS A 630 3.31 -4.86 1.33
N ILE A 631 4.51 -4.68 1.90
CA ILE A 631 4.84 -3.55 2.77
C ILE A 631 5.84 -2.60 2.10
N GLN A 632 5.69 -1.30 2.31
CA GLN A 632 6.63 -0.30 1.81
C GLN A 632 7.15 0.60 2.93
N THR A 633 8.44 0.93 2.90
CA THR A 633 9.07 1.90 3.82
C THR A 633 10.07 2.86 3.15
N GLU A 634 10.12 4.10 3.63
CA GLU A 634 11.21 5.05 3.34
C GLU A 634 11.84 5.63 4.62
N THR A 635 13.16 5.72 4.64
CA THR A 635 13.92 6.42 5.69
C THR A 635 13.68 7.95 5.60
N PRO A 636 13.55 8.70 6.72
CA PRO A 636 13.40 10.14 6.68
C PRO A 636 14.57 10.83 5.97
N TYR A 637 14.28 11.75 5.04
CA TYR A 637 15.29 12.29 4.11
C TYR A 637 16.39 13.10 4.77
N TYR A 638 16.10 13.65 5.96
CA TYR A 638 17.06 14.42 6.74
C TYR A 638 18.10 13.55 7.43
N GLN A 639 17.82 12.27 7.69
CA GLN A 639 18.78 11.43 8.39
C GLN A 639 20.08 11.38 7.56
N SER A 640 21.26 11.52 8.17
CA SER A 640 21.55 11.45 9.62
C SER A 640 21.76 12.82 10.29
N HIS A 641 21.07 13.86 9.80
CA HIS A 641 21.14 15.22 10.34
C HIS A 641 19.74 15.78 10.71
N PRO A 642 19.22 15.44 11.91
CA PRO A 642 19.82 14.57 12.93
C PRO A 642 19.69 13.07 12.63
N GLY A 643 20.47 12.26 13.37
CA GLY A 643 20.42 10.79 13.32
C GLY A 643 19.25 10.20 14.09
N ILE A 644 19.22 8.86 14.17
CA ILE A 644 18.11 8.08 14.73
C ILE A 644 17.77 8.39 16.21
N GLU A 645 18.71 8.76 17.06
CA GLU A 645 18.46 8.97 18.50
C GLU A 645 17.91 10.36 18.85
N VAL A 646 17.60 11.18 17.84
CA VAL A 646 17.20 12.58 18.01
C VAL A 646 16.01 12.86 17.09
N PRO A 647 14.95 13.56 17.55
CA PRO A 647 14.75 14.17 18.88
C PRO A 647 14.26 13.22 19.99
N PHE A 648 13.92 11.98 19.67
CA PHE A 648 13.29 11.08 20.64
C PHE A 648 14.33 10.25 21.36
N ASP A 649 14.38 10.37 22.68
CA ASP A 649 15.15 9.48 23.53
C ASP A 649 14.70 8.03 23.32
N VAL A 650 15.66 7.10 23.30
CA VAL A 650 15.39 5.65 23.29
C VAL A 650 14.62 5.30 24.56
N ASN A 651 13.41 4.79 24.40
CA ASN A 651 12.53 4.43 25.50
C ASN A 651 12.31 2.91 25.56
N PRO A 652 12.84 2.22 26.59
CA PRO A 652 12.70 0.77 26.72
C PRO A 652 11.25 0.31 26.92
N ASP A 653 10.36 1.16 27.43
CA ASP A 653 8.93 0.82 27.59
C ASP A 653 8.23 0.60 26.23
N TYR A 654 8.78 1.20 25.16
CA TYR A 654 8.33 1.04 23.77
C TYR A 654 9.22 0.08 22.96
N ASN A 655 10.14 -0.61 23.64
CA ASN A 655 11.12 -1.51 23.03
C ASN A 655 11.89 -0.85 21.89
N ASP A 656 12.28 0.42 22.03
CA ASP A 656 12.98 1.12 20.97
C ASP A 656 14.32 0.46 20.61
N PRO A 657 14.72 0.53 19.33
CA PRO A 657 16.01 0.03 18.91
C PRO A 657 17.14 0.89 19.47
N SER A 658 18.17 0.25 20.02
CA SER A 658 19.49 0.84 20.16
C SER A 658 20.35 0.37 18.99
N ILE A 659 20.85 1.28 18.15
CA ILE A 659 21.75 0.89 17.04
C ILE A 659 23.19 1.14 17.46
N GLU A 660 23.95 0.06 17.66
CA GLU A 660 25.39 0.17 17.86
C GLU A 660 26.09 0.45 16.51
N CYS A 661 26.64 1.65 16.39
CA CYS A 661 27.39 2.09 15.21
C CYS A 661 28.82 2.47 15.57
N ALA A 662 29.75 2.25 14.63
CA ALA A 662 31.09 2.81 14.76
C ALA A 662 31.00 4.34 14.76
N SER A 663 31.82 5.00 15.59
CA SER A 663 31.87 6.46 15.67
C SER A 663 32.08 7.08 14.27
N GLY A 664 31.15 7.94 13.84
CA GLY A 664 31.21 8.62 12.55
C GLY A 664 30.56 7.86 11.38
N ASP A 665 29.98 6.68 11.60
CA ASP A 665 29.23 5.94 10.57
C ASP A 665 27.78 6.45 10.47
N SER A 666 27.58 7.49 9.66
CA SER A 666 26.26 8.09 9.44
C SER A 666 25.28 7.15 8.73
N ALA A 667 25.77 6.21 7.91
CA ALA A 667 24.95 5.26 7.18
C ALA A 667 24.40 4.15 8.09
N CYS A 668 25.07 3.86 9.21
CA CYS A 668 24.61 2.90 10.21
C CYS A 668 23.45 3.44 11.08
N ALA A 669 23.51 4.71 11.50
CA ALA A 669 22.57 5.30 12.46
C ALA A 669 21.28 5.83 11.79
N LYS A 670 20.55 4.94 11.10
CA LYS A 670 19.34 5.24 10.33
C LYS A 670 18.14 4.43 10.83
N SER A 671 16.95 4.95 10.59
CA SER A 671 15.70 4.24 10.87
C SER A 671 15.68 2.83 10.29
N TRP A 672 15.17 1.86 11.05
CA TRP A 672 14.86 0.55 10.50
C TRP A 672 13.66 0.61 9.55
N GLY A 673 13.71 -0.10 8.43
CA GLY A 673 12.50 -0.39 7.66
C GLY A 673 11.63 -1.38 8.43
N VAL A 674 12.22 -2.51 8.83
CA VAL A 674 11.55 -3.53 9.65
C VAL A 674 12.45 -3.99 10.79
N ARG A 675 11.92 -4.09 12.01
CA ARG A 675 12.58 -4.74 13.14
C ARG A 675 11.67 -5.81 13.76
N VAL A 676 12.20 -7.02 13.92
CA VAL A 676 11.52 -8.15 14.57
C VAL A 676 12.33 -8.59 15.78
N HIS A 677 11.74 -8.46 16.97
CA HIS A 677 12.40 -8.75 18.24
C HIS A 677 11.56 -9.73 19.07
N ASN A 678 12.16 -10.83 19.54
CA ASN A 678 11.51 -11.90 20.30
C ASN A 678 10.13 -12.32 19.77
N SER A 679 9.99 -12.44 18.44
CA SER A 679 8.70 -12.68 17.78
C SER A 679 8.77 -13.94 16.91
N LYS A 680 7.62 -14.53 16.57
CA LYS A 680 7.60 -15.76 15.78
C LYS A 680 6.46 -15.84 14.79
N ASP A 681 6.61 -16.69 13.78
CA ASP A 681 5.54 -16.94 12.80
C ASP A 681 5.12 -15.64 12.07
N ILE A 682 6.11 -14.95 11.50
CA ILE A 682 5.92 -13.72 10.73
C ILE A 682 6.20 -14.00 9.25
N LEU A 683 5.20 -13.73 8.41
CA LEU A 683 5.31 -13.78 6.95
C LEU A 683 5.24 -12.36 6.36
N ILE A 684 6.34 -11.94 5.74
CA ILE A 684 6.41 -10.71 4.93
C ILE A 684 6.38 -11.11 3.44
N ALA A 685 5.20 -11.09 2.87
CA ALA A 685 4.92 -11.45 1.48
C ALA A 685 5.07 -10.24 0.55
N GLY A 686 6.32 -9.92 0.20
CA GLY A 686 6.69 -8.75 -0.56
C GLY A 686 7.04 -7.58 0.35
N ALA A 687 8.25 -7.02 0.20
CA ALA A 687 8.67 -5.80 0.87
C ALA A 687 9.48 -4.87 -0.04
N GLY A 688 9.31 -3.57 0.12
CA GLY A 688 9.97 -2.52 -0.65
C GLY A 688 10.51 -1.48 0.33
N LEU A 689 11.79 -1.59 0.68
CA LEU A 689 12.37 -0.88 1.81
C LEU A 689 13.51 0.04 1.35
N TYR A 690 13.27 1.34 1.34
CA TYR A 690 14.08 2.29 0.58
C TYR A 690 14.78 3.31 1.47
N SER A 691 16.03 3.60 1.11
CA SER A 691 16.81 4.69 1.69
C SER A 691 17.41 5.53 0.55
N PHE A 692 16.81 6.69 0.29
CA PHE A 692 17.16 7.49 -0.90
C PHE A 692 18.19 8.58 -0.62
N PHE A 693 18.41 8.93 0.65
CA PHE A 693 19.09 10.16 1.03
C PHE A 693 20.10 9.98 2.17
N GLU A 694 21.11 10.82 2.13
CA GLU A 694 21.93 11.21 3.29
C GLU A 694 21.82 12.73 3.41
N ASN A 695 21.13 13.23 4.44
CA ASN A 695 20.93 14.67 4.68
C ASN A 695 20.43 15.40 3.40
N TRP A 696 19.32 14.89 2.81
CA TRP A 696 18.73 15.32 1.53
C TRP A 696 19.61 15.20 0.27
N SER A 697 20.86 14.75 0.38
CA SER A 697 21.68 14.41 -0.79
C SER A 697 21.40 12.99 -1.27
N GLN A 698 21.29 12.83 -2.59
CA GLN A 698 21.18 11.53 -3.25
C GLN A 698 22.52 11.01 -3.78
N ASP A 699 23.65 11.64 -3.43
CA ASP A 699 24.97 11.20 -3.91
C ASP A 699 25.29 9.76 -3.48
N CYS A 700 24.74 9.32 -2.35
CA CYS A 700 24.83 7.94 -1.86
C CYS A 700 24.16 6.90 -2.77
N LEU A 701 23.28 7.30 -3.70
CA LEU A 701 22.70 6.39 -4.71
C LEU A 701 23.58 6.23 -5.94
N LYS A 702 24.59 7.09 -6.12
CA LYS A 702 25.51 7.07 -7.27
C LYS A 702 26.67 6.09 -7.08
N SER A 703 26.92 5.63 -5.85
CA SER A 703 27.91 4.61 -5.54
C SER A 703 27.40 3.21 -5.91
N SER A 704 28.34 2.29 -6.14
CA SER A 704 28.06 0.85 -6.31
C SER A 704 29.03 0.07 -5.43
N PRO A 705 28.58 -0.51 -4.29
CA PRO A 705 27.20 -0.50 -3.78
C PRO A 705 26.72 0.92 -3.43
N GLN A 706 25.40 1.10 -3.41
CA GLN A 706 24.73 2.31 -2.91
C GLN A 706 24.87 2.34 -1.38
N THR A 707 25.09 3.52 -0.80
CA THR A 707 25.56 3.65 0.59
C THR A 707 24.74 4.66 1.39
N CYS A 708 23.45 4.82 1.09
CA CYS A 708 22.60 5.74 1.86
C CYS A 708 22.35 5.22 3.27
N GLN A 709 22.28 3.89 3.42
CA GLN A 709 22.07 3.22 4.69
C GLN A 709 22.78 1.86 4.74
N THR A 710 23.28 1.46 5.91
CA THR A 710 24.03 0.22 6.05
C THR A 710 23.11 -1.00 6.20
N ARG A 711 22.03 -0.87 6.98
CA ARG A 711 21.13 -1.98 7.36
C ARG A 711 19.67 -1.55 7.30
N MET A 712 18.80 -2.41 6.77
CA MET A 712 17.38 -2.07 6.57
C MET A 712 16.40 -2.94 7.36
N THR A 713 16.72 -4.22 7.59
CA THR A 713 15.87 -5.14 8.37
C THR A 713 16.67 -5.83 9.46
N SER A 714 16.17 -5.80 10.70
CA SER A 714 16.77 -6.50 11.85
C SER A 714 15.87 -7.62 12.37
N ILE A 715 16.42 -8.82 12.59
CA ILE A 715 15.79 -9.96 13.25
C ILE A 715 16.62 -10.38 14.47
N GLU A 716 16.03 -10.36 15.66
CA GLU A 716 16.80 -10.42 16.91
C GLU A 716 15.98 -10.97 18.09
N GLY A 717 16.65 -11.15 19.23
CA GLY A 717 16.01 -11.44 20.52
C GLY A 717 15.36 -12.83 20.61
N GLY A 718 15.86 -13.83 19.89
CA GLY A 718 15.29 -15.18 19.85
C GLY A 718 14.10 -15.33 18.90
N SER A 719 13.92 -14.38 17.97
CA SER A 719 12.87 -14.46 16.96
C SER A 719 13.03 -15.70 16.06
N SER A 720 11.94 -16.37 15.70
CA SER A 720 12.01 -17.62 14.94
C SER A 720 10.89 -17.76 13.92
N ASN A 721 11.12 -18.53 12.85
CA ASN A 721 10.15 -18.70 11.77
C ASN A 721 9.70 -17.33 11.17
N VAL A 722 10.68 -16.48 10.86
CA VAL A 722 10.45 -15.25 10.09
C VAL A 722 10.79 -15.54 8.64
N VAL A 723 9.81 -15.38 7.76
CA VAL A 723 9.97 -15.65 6.33
C VAL A 723 9.57 -14.41 5.53
N MET A 724 10.40 -14.07 4.55
CA MET A 724 10.14 -12.97 3.64
C MET A 724 10.19 -13.47 2.20
N TYR A 725 9.20 -13.09 1.40
CA TYR A 725 9.19 -13.32 -0.04
C TYR A 725 9.35 -12.01 -0.75
N ASN A 726 10.07 -12.01 -1.89
CA ASN A 726 10.27 -10.84 -2.73
C ASN A 726 10.59 -9.56 -1.94
N MET A 727 11.63 -9.66 -1.11
CA MET A 727 12.14 -8.52 -0.36
C MET A 727 13.00 -7.68 -1.30
N ASN A 728 12.72 -6.39 -1.35
CA ASN A 728 13.41 -5.42 -2.18
C ASN A 728 13.97 -4.29 -1.31
N THR A 729 15.22 -3.89 -1.55
CA THR A 729 15.80 -2.70 -0.91
C THR A 729 16.40 -1.75 -1.93
N VAL A 730 16.44 -0.47 -1.59
CA VAL A 730 17.10 0.60 -2.37
C VAL A 730 18.05 1.37 -1.46
N GLY A 731 19.22 1.72 -1.97
CA GLY A 731 20.18 2.58 -1.27
C GLY A 731 20.81 1.98 -0.02
N THR A 732 20.63 0.67 0.19
CA THR A 732 21.06 -0.05 1.39
C THR A 732 22.14 -1.08 1.08
N THR A 733 23.21 -1.10 1.87
CA THR A 733 24.32 -2.06 1.75
C THR A 733 23.89 -3.50 2.07
N ASN A 734 23.16 -3.72 3.17
CA ASN A 734 22.71 -5.04 3.63
C ASN A 734 21.19 -5.08 3.76
N MET A 735 20.57 -6.06 3.09
CA MET A 735 19.11 -6.25 3.16
C MET A 735 18.67 -6.72 4.55
N LEU A 736 19.43 -7.63 5.17
CA LEU A 736 19.08 -8.34 6.40
C LEU A 736 20.22 -8.28 7.41
N THR A 737 19.87 -8.12 8.68
CA THR A 737 20.76 -8.33 9.82
C THR A 737 20.06 -9.28 10.80
N VAL A 738 20.75 -10.36 11.21
CA VAL A 738 20.26 -11.30 12.22
C VAL A 738 21.26 -11.36 13.37
N ASP A 739 20.84 -11.01 14.59
CA ASP A 739 21.71 -10.93 15.77
C ASP A 739 23.05 -10.21 15.50
N SER A 740 22.95 -9.01 14.90
CA SER A 740 24.09 -8.17 14.50
C SER A 740 24.99 -8.75 13.40
N VAL A 741 24.59 -9.85 12.74
CA VAL A 741 25.28 -10.42 11.58
C VAL A 741 24.56 -10.03 10.30
N ASP A 742 25.26 -9.30 9.44
CA ASP A 742 24.72 -8.80 8.17
C ASP A 742 24.69 -9.88 7.08
N ALA A 743 23.64 -9.85 6.25
CA ALA A 743 23.38 -10.74 5.13
C ALA A 743 22.62 -10.03 4.01
N GLY A 744 22.57 -10.66 2.83
CA GLY A 744 21.91 -10.08 1.66
C GLY A 744 22.63 -8.82 1.20
N ALA A 745 23.96 -8.89 1.07
CA ALA A 745 24.74 -7.76 0.60
C ALA A 745 24.26 -7.32 -0.79
N GLN A 746 24.17 -6.01 -1.02
CA GLN A 746 23.75 -5.44 -2.29
C GLN A 746 24.54 -6.02 -3.47
N SER A 747 25.86 -6.17 -3.32
CA SER A 747 26.78 -6.61 -4.38
C SER A 747 26.42 -7.95 -5.02
N VAL A 748 25.67 -8.82 -4.33
CA VAL A 748 25.27 -10.16 -4.81
C VAL A 748 23.77 -10.30 -5.06
N ASN A 749 22.99 -9.25 -4.81
CA ASN A 749 21.53 -9.20 -5.03
C ASN A 749 21.14 -8.12 -6.05
N THR A 750 22.07 -7.74 -6.94
CA THR A 750 21.88 -6.75 -8.00
C THR A 750 21.13 -7.30 -9.21
N GLY A 751 20.57 -6.39 -10.02
CA GLY A 751 20.02 -6.71 -11.34
C GLY A 751 18.51 -6.50 -11.47
N ASN A 752 17.77 -6.26 -10.39
CA ASN A 752 16.41 -5.73 -10.48
C ASN A 752 16.50 -4.24 -10.82
N SER A 753 16.58 -3.88 -12.12
CA SER A 753 16.44 -2.53 -12.72
C SER A 753 17.05 -1.33 -11.96
N PHE A 754 16.61 -1.06 -10.73
CA PHE A 754 17.10 -0.10 -9.75
C PHE A 754 17.26 -0.65 -8.30
N ALA A 755 16.45 -1.60 -7.85
CA ALA A 755 16.47 -2.18 -6.49
C ALA A 755 17.34 -3.45 -6.37
N HIS A 756 17.54 -3.91 -5.13
CA HIS A 756 18.15 -5.23 -4.83
C HIS A 756 17.08 -6.18 -4.33
N THR A 757 17.14 -7.45 -4.73
CA THR A 757 16.04 -8.38 -4.47
C THR A 757 16.51 -9.73 -3.97
N ALA A 758 15.82 -10.22 -2.94
CA ALA A 758 15.82 -11.63 -2.53
C ALA A 758 14.42 -12.21 -2.74
N ALA A 759 14.34 -13.34 -3.45
CA ALA A 759 13.10 -14.06 -3.71
C ALA A 759 12.55 -14.70 -2.42
N VAL A 760 13.44 -15.32 -1.63
CA VAL A 760 13.09 -16.01 -0.40
C VAL A 760 14.13 -15.72 0.67
N ILE A 761 13.68 -15.31 1.85
CA ILE A 761 14.51 -15.17 3.04
C ILE A 761 13.87 -16.00 4.16
N LYS A 762 14.67 -16.83 4.84
CA LYS A 762 14.27 -17.55 6.06
C LYS A 762 15.24 -17.15 7.16
N ALA A 763 14.73 -16.68 8.30
CA ALA A 763 15.57 -16.21 9.39
C ALA A 763 15.11 -16.72 10.76
N THR A 764 16.09 -17.11 11.58
CA THR A 764 15.93 -17.43 12.99
C THR A 764 17.09 -16.80 13.77
N SER A 765 16.75 -15.98 14.77
CA SER A 765 17.67 -15.42 15.76
C SER A 765 17.94 -16.45 16.87
N GLY A 766 19.14 -16.41 17.44
CA GLY A 766 19.60 -17.30 18.52
C GLY A 766 19.97 -18.71 18.05
N ALA A 767 19.99 -18.96 16.73
CA ALA A 767 20.42 -20.24 16.19
C ALA A 767 21.93 -20.44 16.40
N THR A 768 22.33 -21.50 17.10
CA THR A 768 23.74 -21.88 17.23
C THR A 768 24.21 -22.56 15.94
N PRO A 769 25.41 -22.23 15.41
CA PRO A 769 25.98 -22.94 14.28
C PRO A 769 26.05 -24.45 14.56
N ALA A 770 25.39 -25.26 13.74
CA ALA A 770 25.61 -26.69 13.76
C ALA A 770 27.08 -26.97 13.38
N ASP A 771 27.79 -27.70 14.23
CA ASP A 771 29.19 -28.03 13.98
C ASP A 771 29.27 -28.88 12.69
N PRO A 772 30.07 -28.51 11.66
CA PRO A 772 30.08 -29.22 10.38
C PRO A 772 30.55 -30.68 10.44
N ALA A 773 31.01 -31.14 11.62
CA ALA A 773 31.73 -32.39 11.80
C ALA A 773 30.89 -33.57 12.34
N SER A 774 29.57 -33.44 12.53
CA SER A 774 28.73 -34.55 12.99
C SER A 774 27.73 -35.07 11.95
N SER A 775 28.16 -35.25 10.69
CA SER A 775 27.46 -36.16 9.78
C SER A 775 28.02 -37.58 9.96
N SER A 776 27.62 -38.27 11.03
CA SER A 776 27.82 -39.72 11.09
C SER A 776 26.91 -40.36 10.04
N ALA A 777 27.53 -40.94 9.01
CA ALA A 777 26.87 -41.71 7.96
C ALA A 777 25.90 -42.77 8.54
N PRO A 778 24.75 -43.05 7.89
CA PRO A 778 23.90 -44.14 8.30
C PRO A 778 24.63 -45.46 8.04
N SER A 779 25.03 -46.16 9.10
CA SER A 779 25.58 -47.51 8.99
C SER A 779 24.45 -48.51 8.66
N PRO A 780 24.72 -49.54 7.85
CA PRO A 780 23.70 -50.42 7.29
C PRO A 780 23.11 -51.36 8.35
N THR A 781 21.82 -51.63 8.21
CA THR A 781 21.04 -52.64 8.95
C THR A 781 21.77 -53.98 9.06
N PRO A 782 21.85 -54.60 10.26
CA PRO A 782 22.16 -56.01 10.39
C PRO A 782 20.89 -56.83 10.70
N SER A 783 20.71 -57.91 9.94
CA SER A 783 19.82 -59.04 10.28
C SER A 783 20.38 -59.86 11.45
N PRO A 784 19.55 -60.66 12.16
CA PRO A 784 19.81 -61.03 13.54
C PRO A 784 20.63 -62.33 13.65
N SER A 785 21.53 -62.41 14.63
CA SER A 785 21.68 -63.59 15.52
C SER A 785 22.83 -63.45 16.53
N ALA A 786 22.48 -63.83 17.76
CA ALA A 786 23.25 -64.60 18.75
C ALA A 786 24.55 -64.04 19.39
N THR A 787 24.42 -63.83 20.71
CA THR A 787 25.34 -64.23 21.80
C THR A 787 26.78 -63.70 21.79
N SER A 788 27.13 -62.84 22.76
CA SER A 788 27.72 -63.20 24.07
C SER A 788 28.49 -62.02 24.70
N ASN A 789 28.27 -61.83 26.00
CA ASN A 789 28.97 -60.97 26.97
C ASN A 789 30.46 -61.36 27.14
N PRO A 790 31.27 -60.76 28.05
CA PRO A 790 31.55 -59.35 28.43
C PRO A 790 33.07 -59.03 28.47
N GLY A 791 33.48 -57.76 28.68
CA GLY A 791 34.86 -57.45 29.08
C GLY A 791 35.21 -55.97 29.22
N ALA A 792 35.46 -55.53 30.45
CA ALA A 792 36.03 -54.22 30.86
C ALA A 792 37.59 -54.22 30.72
N PRO A 793 38.41 -53.28 31.27
CA PRO A 793 38.33 -51.80 31.41
C PRO A 793 39.67 -51.03 31.09
N THR A 794 39.62 -49.69 30.92
CA THR A 794 40.61 -48.61 31.35
C THR A 794 42.09 -48.62 30.88
N PRO A 795 42.96 -47.61 31.17
CA PRO A 795 42.90 -46.14 30.92
C PRO A 795 44.28 -45.54 30.45
N SER A 796 44.43 -44.20 30.53
CA SER A 796 45.69 -43.40 30.65
C SER A 796 46.35 -42.95 29.31
N THR A 797 47.02 -41.80 29.10
CA THR A 797 47.71 -40.77 29.94
C THR A 797 48.13 -39.56 29.05
N THR A 798 48.24 -38.34 29.64
CA THR A 798 49.28 -37.25 29.49
C THR A 798 49.74 -36.77 28.08
N ASP A 799 50.17 -35.54 27.75
CA ASP A 799 50.79 -34.43 28.50
C ASP A 799 50.94 -33.15 27.61
N SER A 800 50.98 -31.98 28.25
CA SER A 800 51.73 -30.71 27.98
C SER A 800 52.05 -30.09 26.58
N MET A 801 51.58 -28.83 26.41
CA MET A 801 52.08 -27.53 25.81
C MET A 801 53.59 -27.31 25.47
N PRO A 802 54.10 -26.16 24.88
CA PRO A 802 53.49 -24.92 24.27
C PRO A 802 54.17 -24.28 23.00
N SER A 803 53.52 -23.20 22.48
CA SER A 803 53.97 -21.90 21.86
C SER A 803 54.96 -21.77 20.69
N SER A 804 54.62 -20.92 19.69
CA SER A 804 55.33 -19.64 19.36
C SER A 804 54.82 -18.95 18.06
N THR A 805 54.70 -17.61 18.10
CA THR A 805 54.51 -16.61 17.01
C THR A 805 55.75 -16.42 16.11
N PRO A 806 55.66 -15.76 14.92
CA PRO A 806 56.14 -14.35 14.80
C PRO A 806 55.48 -13.46 13.71
N THR A 807 55.96 -12.21 13.64
CA THR A 807 55.47 -10.97 12.99
C THR A 807 56.30 -10.50 11.77
N MET A 808 55.76 -9.49 11.02
CA MET A 808 56.39 -8.38 10.23
C MET A 808 56.70 -8.47 8.70
N ALA A 809 55.89 -7.76 7.88
CA ALA A 809 56.10 -6.57 6.96
C ALA A 809 57.39 -6.38 6.08
N PRO A 810 57.47 -5.40 5.11
CA PRO A 810 56.57 -4.96 4.00
C PRO A 810 57.26 -4.54 2.63
N SER A 811 56.43 -4.12 1.62
CA SER A 811 56.66 -3.21 0.44
C SER A 811 57.37 -3.73 -0.86
N PRO A 812 57.33 -3.07 -2.07
CA PRO A 812 56.55 -1.92 -2.63
C PRO A 812 55.97 -2.10 -4.09
N THR A 813 55.62 -0.95 -4.70
CA THR A 813 54.82 -0.49 -5.89
C THR A 813 55.19 -0.80 -7.37
N SER A 814 54.15 -0.61 -8.23
CA SER A 814 54.08 -0.02 -9.61
C SER A 814 54.26 -0.86 -10.89
N SER A 815 53.29 -0.75 -11.83
CA SER A 815 53.44 -0.25 -13.22
C SER A 815 52.34 -0.72 -14.21
N THR A 816 51.89 0.19 -15.08
CA THR A 816 51.18 0.00 -16.38
C THR A 816 52.16 0.32 -17.52
N PRO A 817 52.06 -0.19 -18.78
CA PRO A 817 50.97 0.15 -19.71
C PRO A 817 50.65 -0.83 -20.89
N SER A 818 49.68 -0.41 -21.72
CA SER A 818 49.53 -0.55 -23.19
C SER A 818 48.50 -1.54 -23.78
N ASP A 819 47.76 -0.97 -24.74
CA ASP A 819 46.60 -1.41 -25.54
C ASP A 819 47.06 -1.90 -26.93
N PRO A 820 46.28 -2.72 -27.68
CA PRO A 820 45.63 -2.15 -28.88
C PRO A 820 44.25 -2.76 -29.30
N THR A 821 43.30 -1.88 -29.67
CA THR A 821 42.31 -1.85 -30.81
C THR A 821 41.95 -3.17 -31.54
N ALA A 822 40.73 -3.56 -31.98
CA ALA A 822 39.33 -3.06 -32.18
C ALA A 822 38.45 -4.31 -32.59
N PRO A 823 37.16 -4.29 -33.04
CA PRO A 823 36.12 -3.25 -33.11
C PRO A 823 34.75 -3.63 -32.46
N SER A 824 33.85 -2.64 -32.39
CA SER A 824 32.49 -2.65 -31.81
C SER A 824 31.43 -3.33 -32.70
N PRO A 825 30.33 -3.83 -32.11
CA PRO A 825 29.00 -3.49 -32.61
C PRO A 825 28.10 -2.90 -31.52
N ALA A 826 27.36 -1.88 -31.94
CA ALA A 826 26.47 -1.05 -31.14
C ALA A 826 25.41 -1.85 -30.38
N SER A 827 25.30 -1.58 -29.07
CA SER A 827 24.09 -1.83 -28.29
C SER A 827 23.53 -0.47 -27.84
N THR A 828 22.28 -0.22 -28.19
CA THR A 828 21.50 0.93 -27.75
C THR A 828 21.05 0.67 -26.31
N SER A 829 21.75 1.25 -25.34
CA SER A 829 21.30 1.33 -23.96
C SER A 829 20.07 2.25 -23.84
N PRO A 830 19.06 1.90 -23.01
CA PRO A 830 18.02 2.84 -22.62
C PRO A 830 18.63 3.98 -21.80
N ARG A 831 18.21 5.20 -22.13
CA ARG A 831 18.65 6.46 -21.52
C ARG A 831 18.17 6.52 -20.06
N PRO A 832 19.02 6.86 -19.08
CA PRO A 832 18.56 7.11 -17.71
C PRO A 832 17.60 8.29 -17.68
N VAL A 833 16.52 8.15 -16.90
CA VAL A 833 15.59 9.23 -16.57
C VAL A 833 16.39 10.35 -15.87
N PRO A 834 16.37 11.61 -16.35
CA PRO A 834 17.14 12.67 -15.72
C PRO A 834 16.55 13.06 -14.37
N ALA A 835 17.44 13.24 -13.39
CA ALA A 835 17.14 13.92 -12.12
C ALA A 835 16.55 15.34 -12.38
N PRO A 836 15.68 15.85 -11.49
CA PRO A 836 15.02 17.13 -11.67
C PRO A 836 16.04 18.29 -11.70
N VAL A 837 16.00 19.06 -12.77
CA VAL A 837 16.73 20.32 -12.91
C VAL A 837 15.88 21.42 -12.29
N ALA A 838 16.43 22.14 -11.31
CA ALA A 838 15.80 23.32 -10.73
C ALA A 838 15.55 24.38 -11.83
N PRO A 839 14.36 25.03 -11.88
CA PRO A 839 14.10 26.05 -12.88
C PRO A 839 14.90 27.32 -12.57
N THR A 840 15.79 27.70 -13.48
CA THR A 840 16.38 29.05 -13.54
C THR A 840 15.30 30.06 -13.94
N PRO A 841 15.27 31.26 -13.34
CA PRO A 841 14.23 32.26 -13.60
C PRO A 841 14.41 32.89 -14.99
N ALA A 842 13.33 32.95 -15.77
CA ALA A 842 13.29 33.69 -17.03
C ALA A 842 13.10 35.21 -16.78
N PRO A 843 13.66 36.07 -17.64
CA PRO A 843 13.79 37.51 -17.37
C PRO A 843 12.48 38.28 -17.64
N SER A 844 12.31 39.36 -16.87
CA SER A 844 11.21 40.33 -16.94
C SER A 844 11.24 41.16 -18.23
N THR A 845 10.08 41.35 -18.86
CA THR A 845 9.79 42.39 -19.88
C THR A 845 8.26 42.66 -19.91
N PRO A 846 7.75 43.80 -20.42
CA PRO A 846 7.36 44.93 -19.57
C PRO A 846 5.86 45.26 -19.63
N THR A 847 5.42 46.02 -18.62
CA THR A 847 4.11 46.67 -18.42
C THR A 847 3.71 47.69 -19.50
N THR A 848 2.44 47.68 -19.93
CA THR A 848 1.44 48.82 -19.98
C THR A 848 0.23 48.48 -20.89
N PRO A 849 -0.90 49.22 -20.84
CA PRO A 849 -1.60 49.83 -19.71
C PRO A 849 -3.13 49.48 -19.66
N THR A 850 -3.69 49.81 -18.51
CA THR A 850 -5.12 49.89 -18.10
C THR A 850 -6.08 50.50 -19.12
N ALA A 851 -7.27 49.89 -19.24
CA ALA A 851 -8.48 50.53 -19.74
C ALA A 851 -9.60 50.42 -18.69
N GLU A 852 -10.12 51.58 -18.35
CA GLU A 852 -11.21 51.92 -17.44
C GLU A 852 -12.55 51.83 -18.19
N GLN A 853 -13.61 51.29 -17.58
CA GLN A 853 -15.03 51.59 -17.88
C GLN A 853 -15.95 50.91 -16.83
N THR A 854 -16.43 51.65 -15.83
CA THR A 854 -17.77 52.27 -15.70
C THR A 854 -18.96 51.30 -15.57
N SER A 855 -19.58 51.33 -14.40
CA SER A 855 -20.88 50.75 -14.04
C SER A 855 -22.04 51.33 -14.87
N PRO A 856 -23.15 50.58 -14.97
CA PRO A 856 -24.43 51.20 -14.58
C PRO A 856 -25.42 50.27 -13.84
N SER A 857 -26.04 50.87 -12.82
CA SER A 857 -27.42 50.75 -12.30
C SER A 857 -28.29 49.50 -12.52
N THR A 858 -28.86 49.07 -11.39
CA THR A 858 -30.06 48.24 -11.14
C THR A 858 -31.31 48.61 -11.94
N PRO A 859 -32.24 47.64 -12.10
CA PRO A 859 -33.55 47.82 -11.48
C PRO A 859 -34.10 46.57 -10.77
N ALA A 860 -34.97 46.84 -9.78
CA ALA A 860 -35.66 45.91 -8.90
C ALA A 860 -36.73 45.07 -9.61
N VAL A 861 -36.92 43.82 -9.16
CA VAL A 861 -38.21 43.10 -9.27
C VAL A 861 -38.44 42.24 -8.01
N THR A 862 -39.71 42.29 -7.62
CA THR A 862 -40.44 41.83 -6.43
C THR A 862 -40.50 40.32 -6.17
N THR A 863 -40.57 40.01 -4.87
CA THR A 863 -40.95 38.71 -4.27
C THR A 863 -42.43 38.35 -4.47
N PRO A 864 -42.75 37.05 -4.35
CA PRO A 864 -43.97 36.67 -3.64
C PRO A 864 -43.72 35.64 -2.52
N ALA A 865 -44.48 35.83 -1.44
CA ALA A 865 -44.54 35.03 -0.22
C ALA A 865 -45.35 33.72 -0.40
N PRO A 866 -45.28 32.77 0.55
CA PRO A 866 -45.71 31.38 0.36
C PRO A 866 -47.18 31.17 0.77
N SER A 867 -47.80 30.13 0.20
CA SER A 867 -49.12 29.63 0.61
C SER A 867 -49.02 28.23 1.21
N SER A 868 -49.92 28.01 2.15
CA SER A 868 -49.98 26.98 3.19
C SER A 868 -50.69 25.69 2.79
N HIS A 869 -50.28 24.61 3.45
CA HIS A 869 -51.05 23.43 3.91
C HIS A 869 -51.76 22.51 2.91
N CYS A 870 -51.44 21.20 3.00
CA CYS A 870 -52.42 20.17 3.32
C CYS A 870 -51.77 18.86 3.81
N ASN A 871 -52.36 18.30 4.88
CA ASN A 871 -52.17 16.94 5.41
C ASN A 871 -52.62 15.87 4.39
N SER A 872 -51.99 14.69 4.41
CA SER A 872 -52.66 13.44 4.87
C SER A 872 -51.80 12.19 4.63
N SER A 873 -51.66 11.41 5.70
CA SER A 873 -51.52 9.94 5.75
C SER A 873 -51.77 9.12 4.47
N LYS A 874 -50.80 8.30 4.09
CA LYS A 874 -50.86 6.82 4.12
C LYS A 874 -49.51 6.21 3.83
#